data_AF-A0A218X425-F1
#
_entry.id   AF-A0A218X425-F1
#
_cell.length_a   1.000
_cell.length_b   1.000
_cell.length_c   1.000
_cell.angle_alpha   90.00
_cell.angle_beta   90.00
_cell.angle_gamma   90.00
#
_symmetry.space_group_name_H-M   'P 1'
#
loop_
_entity.id
_entity.type
_entity.pdbx_description
1 polymer ?
#
loop_
_entity_poly.entity_id
_entity_poly.type
_entity_poly.pdbx_seq_one_letter_code
_entity_poly.pdbx_strand_id
1 'polypeptide(L)'
;MSNSQLDSGDINWWCDQTPHPEPCKYFTSHSHNHPLPQNRFDFRKIMVQVTMERALMAQKQVLRFRPKRNNKRQKAVRADCLKLHDNTILQLNRSLDGIAGVNQTCSDFDIQTWLSTALTNIETCRLGSRDLNVLDTMITPATSTNLSRLISDSLAVNGALLGSEDEDVPSGGEEFPGWVSTKDRKLLQSSSIRPNLVVAKDGSGHFRTVQAAINVAARRRSMSTRFVIYVKRGVYVENIEVGINNNNVMLIGDGIRYTIISSSRSVRGGYTTYRIDGLRFIARGITFRNGAGPYKGQAVALRSASDLAVFYRCGFEGYQDTLFVHSQRQFFRECYIYGTIDFIFGNAAVVFQSCIIYVRRPLRGQANVITAQGRNDPYQNTGISIQNSRVMASAELRPVVRAFKTYLGRPWQQYSRTVYMKTYLDSLVSPFGWSTWDGSDYALNTLYYGEYKNFGPRASTRYRVRWKGFHVITSAAVASRFTVNSLIAGKSWLPSTGIPFASVLSPARSATGSSPSTTLIDWWCDHTPYPVQCKSSLQNVQPTILPRRRSQFRKMAIDAAMKWALQAQSHNKWLGSKCRNHKERVAWADCMMLYQSTIAQLNHTTEPGTNATPFDIQTWLSTALTNHDTCRAGFNELGVSDYVLPLMSNNNNVSKLISNALAINNATLTPQTNSTTTKEGFPSWLSTGDRKLLQSSTPTANLVVAKDGTGNFRTIQQAIDAAAKRSSSGRFVINVKRGVYEENISIGSGSGLKNIMLVGDGLRYTIITGSRSVGGGSTTFNSATVAVTADGFIARGITFRNTAGPQNHQAVALRSGADLSVFYRCGFEGYQDTLYVHSQRQFYRECYIYGTVDFIFGNAAAVLQNCMIYARRPMSGQKNVVTAQGRTDPNQNTGISIHNSRVMAAPDLMPVLSSFRSYLGRPWKEYSRTVFMQTYLDTLIDPAGWLPWDGNFALDTLYYGEYKNLGPRSSTTGRVAWKGYRVIQSSTEASQFTVANFIAGRSWLPATGVPFTAGL
;
A
#
# COMPACT_ATOMS: atom_id res chain seq x y z
N MET A 1 1.34 10.11 -43.06
CA MET A 1 1.45 10.39 -44.52
C MET A 1 2.93 10.54 -44.83
N SER A 2 3.36 9.87 -45.89
CA SER A 2 4.75 9.66 -46.31
C SER A 2 5.48 10.95 -46.68
N ASN A 3 6.78 10.96 -46.42
CA ASN A 3 7.76 11.91 -46.96
C ASN A 3 7.77 11.84 -48.50
N SER A 4 7.23 12.84 -49.16
CA SER A 4 7.63 13.22 -50.52
C SER A 4 7.14 14.63 -50.84
N GLN A 5 8.10 15.53 -51.08
CA GLN A 5 8.04 16.83 -51.78
C GLN A 5 6.69 17.55 -51.90
N LEU A 6 6.58 18.73 -51.28
CA LEU A 6 5.81 19.86 -51.81
C LEU A 6 6.58 21.15 -51.53
N ASP A 7 7.01 21.76 -52.63
CA ASP A 7 7.47 23.13 -52.72
C ASP A 7 6.27 24.06 -52.44
N SER A 8 6.35 24.89 -51.40
CA SER A 8 5.52 26.11 -51.31
C SER A 8 6.15 27.06 -50.30
N GLY A 9 7.05 27.93 -50.78
CA GLY A 9 7.62 29.04 -50.01
C GLY A 9 6.63 30.15 -49.62
N ASP A 10 5.33 29.86 -49.48
CA ASP A 10 4.29 30.82 -49.11
C ASP A 10 3.74 30.52 -47.70
N ILE A 11 3.73 31.55 -46.85
CA ILE A 11 3.19 31.55 -45.49
C ILE A 11 1.71 31.11 -45.46
N ASN A 12 0.95 31.33 -46.53
CA ASN A 12 -0.45 30.95 -46.64
C ASN A 12 -0.65 29.44 -46.53
N TRP A 13 0.21 28.65 -47.18
CA TRP A 13 0.13 27.19 -47.13
C TRP A 13 0.31 26.65 -45.70
N TRP A 14 1.27 27.21 -44.96
CA TRP A 14 1.50 26.86 -43.57
C TRP A 14 0.31 27.21 -42.68
N CYS A 15 -0.28 28.40 -42.88
CA CYS A 15 -1.48 28.81 -42.18
C CYS A 15 -2.70 27.92 -42.51
N ASP A 16 -2.82 27.41 -43.73
CA ASP A 16 -3.89 26.47 -44.12
C ASP A 16 -3.84 25.12 -43.39
N GLN A 17 -2.70 24.79 -42.77
CA GLN A 17 -2.57 23.60 -41.93
C GLN A 17 -3.01 23.82 -40.46
N THR A 18 -3.41 25.05 -40.10
CA THR A 18 -3.81 25.40 -38.73
C THR A 18 -5.35 25.37 -38.56
N PRO A 19 -5.88 25.18 -37.33
CA PRO A 19 -7.32 25.17 -37.11
C PRO A 19 -8.02 26.50 -37.42
N HIS A 20 -7.28 27.61 -37.47
CA HIS A 20 -7.79 28.95 -37.77
C HIS A 20 -6.92 29.68 -38.81
N PRO A 21 -6.98 29.28 -40.09
CA PRO A 21 -6.09 29.80 -41.14
C PRO A 21 -6.22 31.30 -41.38
N GLU A 22 -7.43 31.86 -41.28
CA GLU A 22 -7.70 33.27 -41.58
C GLU A 22 -6.96 34.25 -40.65
N PRO A 23 -7.06 34.15 -39.29
CA PRO A 23 -6.20 34.92 -38.39
C PRO A 23 -4.71 34.70 -38.65
N CYS A 24 -4.27 33.46 -38.90
CA CYS A 24 -2.87 33.17 -39.17
C CYS A 24 -2.37 33.98 -40.37
N LYS A 25 -3.02 33.87 -41.55
CA LYS A 25 -2.63 34.59 -42.78
C LYS A 25 -2.62 36.10 -42.60
N TYR A 26 -3.65 36.63 -41.93
CA TYR A 26 -3.78 38.07 -41.71
C TYR A 26 -2.63 38.62 -40.85
N PHE A 27 -2.35 37.99 -39.70
CA PHE A 27 -1.37 38.54 -38.76
C PHE A 27 0.08 38.19 -39.12
N THR A 28 0.34 37.11 -39.86
CA THR A 28 1.70 36.81 -40.35
C THR A 28 2.10 37.73 -41.51
N SER A 29 1.17 38.12 -42.41
CA SER A 29 1.44 39.04 -43.52
C SER A 29 1.65 40.50 -43.11
N HIS A 30 1.13 40.91 -41.94
CA HIS A 30 1.23 42.29 -41.44
C HIS A 30 2.34 42.50 -40.39
N SER A 31 3.13 41.47 -40.09
CA SER A 31 4.30 41.59 -39.21
C SER A 31 5.57 41.74 -40.05
N HIS A 32 6.14 42.95 -40.09
CA HIS A 32 7.16 43.37 -41.08
C HIS A 32 8.56 42.71 -40.95
N ASN A 33 8.76 41.70 -40.09
CA ASN A 33 10.10 41.24 -39.69
C ASN A 33 10.31 39.72 -39.68
N HIS A 34 9.42 38.91 -40.25
CA HIS A 34 9.58 37.44 -40.21
C HIS A 34 10.03 36.87 -41.56
N PRO A 35 11.19 36.19 -41.64
CA PRO A 35 11.56 35.45 -42.85
C PRO A 35 10.58 34.31 -43.10
N LEU A 36 10.43 33.92 -44.38
CA LEU A 36 9.55 32.81 -44.77
C LEU A 36 9.98 31.50 -44.05
N PRO A 37 9.03 30.76 -43.44
CA PRO A 37 9.36 29.53 -42.73
C PRO A 37 9.87 28.46 -43.69
N GLN A 38 11.05 27.91 -43.41
CA GLN A 38 11.66 26.83 -44.21
C GLN A 38 11.23 25.44 -43.72
N ASN A 39 10.79 25.35 -42.45
CA ASN A 39 10.34 24.12 -41.83
C ASN A 39 9.32 24.39 -40.72
N ARG A 40 8.78 23.31 -40.12
CA ARG A 40 7.78 23.38 -39.04
C ARG A 40 8.27 24.08 -37.78
N PHE A 41 9.57 24.03 -37.47
CA PHE A 41 10.14 24.70 -36.29
C PHE A 41 10.19 26.21 -36.48
N ASP A 42 10.54 26.67 -37.69
CA ASP A 42 10.49 28.10 -38.06
C ASP A 42 9.06 28.61 -38.01
N PHE A 43 8.12 27.86 -38.59
CA PHE A 43 6.70 28.22 -38.57
C PHE A 43 6.15 28.29 -37.15
N ARG A 44 6.50 27.33 -36.27
CA ARG A 44 6.16 27.38 -34.84
C ARG A 44 6.65 28.67 -34.19
N LYS A 45 7.91 29.06 -34.43
CA LYS A 45 8.49 30.27 -33.85
C LYS A 45 7.72 31.52 -34.29
N ILE A 46 7.43 31.64 -35.59
CA ILE A 46 6.64 32.74 -36.16
C ILE A 46 5.25 32.80 -35.51
N MET A 47 4.56 31.66 -35.40
CA MET A 47 3.22 31.60 -34.80
C MET A 47 3.19 32.09 -33.35
N VAL A 48 4.16 31.70 -32.53
CA VAL A 48 4.23 32.16 -31.14
C VAL A 48 4.61 33.64 -31.06
N GLN A 49 5.46 34.15 -31.97
CA GLN A 49 5.82 35.58 -32.04
C GLN A 49 4.62 36.45 -32.41
N VAL A 50 3.89 36.09 -33.47
CA VAL A 50 2.66 36.77 -33.88
C VAL A 50 1.61 36.74 -32.77
N THR A 51 1.49 35.61 -32.07
CA THR A 51 0.60 35.48 -30.91
C THR A 51 1.02 36.40 -29.76
N MET A 52 2.32 36.54 -29.49
CA MET A 52 2.86 37.46 -28.49
C MET A 52 2.53 38.92 -28.82
N GLU A 53 2.74 39.35 -30.06
CA GLU A 53 2.41 40.70 -30.51
C GLU A 53 0.93 41.00 -30.28
N ARG A 54 0.06 40.05 -30.63
CA ARG A 54 -1.39 40.19 -30.41
C ARG A 54 -1.76 40.21 -28.94
N ALA A 55 -1.10 39.43 -28.09
CA ALA A 55 -1.31 39.43 -26.65
C ALA A 55 -0.94 40.79 -26.01
N LEU A 56 0.16 41.40 -26.45
CA LEU A 56 0.58 42.74 -26.02
C LEU A 56 -0.42 43.81 -26.47
N MET A 57 -0.95 43.73 -27.69
CA MET A 57 -2.01 44.64 -28.16
C MET A 57 -3.29 44.49 -27.32
N ALA A 58 -3.71 43.26 -27.05
CA ALA A 58 -4.89 42.98 -26.25
C ALA A 58 -4.75 43.53 -24.81
N GLN A 59 -3.61 43.32 -24.16
CA GLN A 59 -3.30 43.88 -22.84
C GLN A 59 -3.37 45.42 -22.84
N LYS A 60 -2.79 46.08 -23.84
CA LYS A 60 -2.88 47.55 -24.00
C LYS A 60 -4.33 48.03 -24.10
N GLN A 61 -5.21 47.27 -24.75
CA GLN A 61 -6.63 47.61 -24.84
C GLN A 61 -7.34 47.47 -23.48
N VAL A 62 -7.07 46.42 -22.71
CA VAL A 62 -7.59 46.28 -21.33
C VAL A 62 -7.06 47.39 -20.41
N LEU A 63 -5.83 47.85 -20.60
CA LEU A 63 -5.25 48.99 -19.88
C LEU A 63 -5.90 50.33 -20.25
N ARG A 64 -6.33 50.51 -21.50
CA ARG A 64 -7.03 51.72 -21.96
C ARG A 64 -8.47 51.79 -21.47
N PHE A 65 -9.13 50.64 -21.25
CA PHE A 65 -10.50 50.61 -20.79
C PHE A 65 -10.65 51.24 -19.39
N ARG A 66 -11.43 52.32 -19.22
CA ARG A 66 -11.65 52.98 -17.91
C ARG A 66 -13.03 52.61 -17.32
N PRO A 67 -13.10 51.85 -16.20
CA PRO A 67 -14.38 51.49 -15.58
C PRO A 67 -15.08 52.72 -15.01
N LYS A 68 -16.42 52.77 -15.08
CA LYS A 68 -17.20 53.83 -14.45
C LYS A 68 -16.90 53.88 -12.94
N ARG A 69 -16.78 55.09 -12.37
CA ARG A 69 -16.27 55.34 -11.00
C ARG A 69 -16.97 54.51 -9.90
N ASN A 70 -18.24 54.15 -10.09
CA ASN A 70 -19.04 53.39 -9.11
C ASN A 70 -19.32 51.92 -9.49
N ASN A 71 -18.85 51.43 -10.64
CA ASN A 71 -19.14 50.05 -11.08
C ASN A 71 -18.10 49.06 -10.54
N LYS A 72 -18.38 48.48 -9.36
CA LYS A 72 -17.51 47.50 -8.67
C LYS A 72 -17.23 46.25 -9.50
N ARG A 73 -18.21 45.78 -10.29
CA ARG A 73 -18.05 44.59 -11.16
C ARG A 73 -17.07 44.86 -12.29
N GLN A 74 -17.18 46.03 -12.93
CA GLN A 74 -16.23 46.45 -13.95
C GLN A 74 -14.80 46.55 -13.38
N LYS A 75 -14.62 47.18 -12.21
CA LYS A 75 -13.29 47.28 -11.59
C LYS A 75 -12.68 45.91 -11.28
N ALA A 76 -13.48 44.97 -10.77
CA ALA A 76 -13.03 43.61 -10.46
C ALA A 76 -12.64 42.84 -11.74
N VAL A 77 -13.51 42.83 -12.76
CA VAL A 77 -13.24 42.19 -14.06
C VAL A 77 -11.97 42.74 -14.69
N ARG A 78 -11.81 44.07 -14.73
CA ARG A 78 -10.60 44.69 -15.30
C ARG A 78 -9.34 44.23 -14.57
N ALA A 79 -9.35 44.22 -13.24
CA ALA A 79 -8.18 43.82 -12.45
C ALA A 79 -7.82 42.34 -12.68
N ASP A 80 -8.82 41.46 -12.70
CA ASP A 80 -8.61 40.02 -12.96
C ASP A 80 -8.13 39.78 -14.39
N CYS A 81 -8.74 40.42 -15.38
CA CYS A 81 -8.35 40.33 -16.79
C CYS A 81 -6.94 40.86 -17.03
N LEU A 82 -6.57 42.03 -16.50
CA LEU A 82 -5.21 42.55 -16.62
C LEU A 82 -4.18 41.52 -16.13
N LYS A 83 -4.41 40.96 -14.94
CA LYS A 83 -3.53 39.94 -14.38
C LYS A 83 -3.47 38.66 -15.22
N LEU A 84 -4.59 38.25 -15.82
CA LEU A 84 -4.63 37.09 -16.71
C LEU A 84 -3.89 37.36 -18.04
N HIS A 85 -4.01 38.56 -18.60
CA HIS A 85 -3.24 38.98 -19.78
C HIS A 85 -1.73 39.06 -19.48
N ASP A 86 -1.34 39.61 -18.32
CA ASP A 86 0.07 39.62 -17.86
C ASP A 86 0.62 38.19 -17.78
N ASN A 87 -0.16 37.28 -17.20
CA ASN A 87 0.20 35.87 -17.10
C ASN A 87 0.27 35.19 -18.48
N THR A 88 -0.59 35.55 -19.42
CA THR A 88 -0.55 35.07 -20.81
C THR A 88 0.74 35.50 -21.51
N ILE A 89 1.09 36.79 -21.43
CA ILE A 89 2.35 37.32 -21.98
C ILE A 89 3.54 36.58 -21.37
N LEU A 90 3.55 36.36 -20.05
CA LEU A 90 4.62 35.60 -19.40
C LEU A 90 4.76 34.17 -19.96
N GLN A 91 3.65 33.46 -20.20
CA GLN A 91 3.71 32.10 -20.76
C GLN A 91 4.17 32.09 -22.22
N LEU A 92 3.73 33.07 -23.03
CA LEU A 92 4.18 33.23 -24.41
C LEU A 92 5.69 33.54 -24.46
N ASN A 93 6.19 34.37 -23.55
CA ASN A 93 7.62 34.71 -23.51
C ASN A 93 8.45 33.48 -23.18
N ARG A 94 8.03 32.70 -22.17
CA ARG A 94 8.68 31.42 -21.83
C ARG A 94 8.68 30.46 -23.01
N SER A 95 7.58 30.42 -23.78
CA SER A 95 7.48 29.58 -24.97
C SER A 95 8.49 30.01 -26.04
N LEU A 96 8.64 31.32 -26.28
CA LEU A 96 9.65 31.85 -27.20
C LEU A 96 11.09 31.59 -26.72
N ASP A 97 11.36 31.82 -25.44
CA ASP A 97 12.68 31.55 -24.84
C ASP A 97 13.06 30.07 -24.96
N GLY A 98 12.07 29.17 -24.78
CA GLY A 98 12.20 27.73 -24.97
C GLY A 98 12.48 27.35 -26.43
N ILE A 99 11.71 27.91 -27.37
CA ILE A 99 11.89 27.68 -28.82
C ILE A 99 13.26 28.18 -29.31
N ALA A 100 13.74 29.31 -28.77
CA ALA A 100 15.01 29.91 -29.17
C ALA A 100 16.25 29.19 -28.59
N GLY A 101 16.08 28.17 -27.74
CA GLY A 101 17.17 27.42 -27.14
C GLY A 101 17.99 28.22 -26.10
N VAL A 102 17.51 29.39 -25.67
CA VAL A 102 18.21 30.28 -24.72
C VAL A 102 18.36 29.62 -23.34
N ASN A 103 17.46 28.69 -23.00
CA ASN A 103 17.60 27.77 -21.87
C ASN A 103 17.70 26.33 -22.41
N GLN A 104 18.86 25.68 -22.27
CA GLN A 104 19.18 24.32 -22.75
C GLN A 104 18.32 23.16 -22.16
N THR A 105 17.16 23.44 -21.54
CA THR A 105 16.38 22.47 -20.74
C THR A 105 14.86 22.48 -20.98
N CYS A 106 14.36 23.16 -22.03
CA CYS A 106 12.92 23.26 -22.31
C CYS A 106 12.46 22.22 -23.36
N SER A 107 11.39 21.47 -23.06
CA SER A 107 10.80 20.50 -24.00
C SER A 107 9.59 21.05 -24.76
N ASP A 108 9.24 20.42 -25.89
CA ASP A 108 8.01 20.75 -26.64
C ASP A 108 6.74 20.51 -25.80
N PHE A 109 6.79 19.60 -24.83
CA PHE A 109 5.72 19.38 -23.87
C PHE A 109 5.56 20.55 -22.89
N ASP A 110 6.66 21.19 -22.46
CA ASP A 110 6.61 22.40 -21.63
C ASP A 110 6.00 23.57 -22.40
N ILE A 111 6.41 23.76 -23.66
CA ILE A 111 5.82 24.76 -24.57
C ILE A 111 4.31 24.52 -24.73
N GLN A 112 3.89 23.27 -24.97
CA GLN A 112 2.46 22.92 -25.07
C GLN A 112 1.69 23.28 -23.79
N THR A 113 2.31 23.09 -22.63
CA THR A 113 1.73 23.39 -21.31
C THR A 113 1.56 24.90 -21.11
N TRP A 114 2.58 25.70 -21.47
CA TRP A 114 2.54 27.15 -21.35
C TRP A 114 1.54 27.78 -22.32
N LEU A 115 1.51 27.33 -23.57
CA LEU A 115 0.50 27.74 -24.56
C LEU A 115 -0.92 27.36 -24.08
N SER A 116 -1.10 26.18 -23.49
CA SER A 116 -2.39 25.75 -22.94
C SER A 116 -2.85 26.68 -21.80
N THR A 117 -1.90 27.13 -20.98
CA THR A 117 -2.17 28.08 -19.89
C THR A 117 -2.45 29.49 -20.42
N ALA A 118 -1.73 29.96 -21.45
CA ALA A 118 -2.00 31.22 -22.13
C ALA A 118 -3.45 31.29 -22.62
N LEU A 119 -3.93 30.23 -23.29
CA LEU A 119 -5.32 30.15 -23.73
C LEU A 119 -6.29 30.11 -22.54
N THR A 120 -5.99 29.31 -21.52
CA THR A 120 -6.81 29.19 -20.30
C THR A 120 -6.98 30.54 -19.60
N ASN A 121 -5.93 31.36 -19.53
CA ASN A 121 -5.99 32.69 -18.92
C ASN A 121 -6.93 33.63 -19.69
N ILE A 122 -6.81 33.68 -21.01
CA ILE A 122 -7.66 34.51 -21.87
C ILE A 122 -9.12 34.08 -21.78
N GLU A 123 -9.39 32.77 -21.83
CA GLU A 123 -10.74 32.23 -21.66
C GLU A 123 -11.31 32.50 -20.27
N THR A 124 -10.49 32.42 -19.21
CA THR A 124 -10.93 32.75 -17.85
C THR A 124 -11.35 34.22 -17.74
N CYS A 125 -10.60 35.14 -18.36
CA CYS A 125 -10.97 36.56 -18.40
C CYS A 125 -12.30 36.75 -19.14
N ARG A 126 -12.44 36.14 -20.33
CA ARG A 126 -13.65 36.23 -21.14
C ARG A 126 -14.88 35.68 -20.41
N LEU A 127 -14.78 34.50 -19.81
CA LEU A 127 -15.85 33.86 -19.04
C LEU A 127 -16.21 34.68 -17.79
N GLY A 128 -15.22 35.12 -17.01
CA GLY A 128 -15.49 35.96 -15.83
C GLY A 128 -16.17 37.29 -16.17
N SER A 129 -15.88 37.84 -17.36
CA SER A 129 -16.53 39.05 -17.87
C SER A 129 -17.97 38.81 -18.31
N ARG A 130 -18.26 37.64 -18.87
CA ARG A 130 -19.62 37.18 -19.17
C ARG A 130 -20.41 36.94 -17.89
N ASP A 131 -19.84 36.21 -16.93
CA ASP A 131 -20.49 35.86 -15.66
C ASP A 131 -20.85 37.09 -14.82
N LEU A 132 -20.12 38.20 -14.98
CA LEU A 132 -20.39 39.47 -14.31
C LEU A 132 -21.19 40.47 -15.16
N ASN A 133 -21.64 40.08 -16.36
CA ASN A 133 -22.37 40.91 -17.34
C ASN A 133 -21.64 42.22 -17.70
N VAL A 134 -20.34 42.13 -17.99
CA VAL A 134 -19.47 43.27 -18.31
C VAL A 134 -18.92 43.20 -19.75
N LEU A 135 -19.15 42.08 -20.45
CA LEU A 135 -18.58 41.74 -21.76
C LEU A 135 -18.72 42.87 -22.81
N ASP A 136 -19.93 43.39 -23.02
CA ASP A 136 -20.23 44.37 -24.08
C ASP A 136 -19.64 45.76 -23.83
N THR A 137 -19.24 46.06 -22.59
CA THR A 137 -18.70 47.39 -22.22
C THR A 137 -17.18 47.43 -22.15
N MET A 138 -16.49 46.30 -21.97
CA MET A 138 -15.03 46.27 -21.77
C MET A 138 -14.23 45.64 -22.91
N ILE A 139 -14.80 44.70 -23.65
CA ILE A 139 -14.03 43.54 -24.08
C ILE A 139 -14.16 43.18 -25.57
N THR A 140 -15.00 43.89 -26.33
CA THR A 140 -15.18 43.60 -27.76
C THR A 140 -13.92 43.83 -28.63
N PRO A 141 -13.00 44.77 -28.33
CA PRO A 141 -11.70 44.83 -29.00
C PRO A 141 -10.62 43.94 -28.34
N ALA A 142 -10.65 43.80 -27.00
CA ALA A 142 -9.57 43.27 -26.17
C ALA A 142 -9.59 41.74 -25.96
N THR A 143 -10.75 41.08 -26.05
CA THR A 143 -10.82 39.63 -26.28
C THR A 143 -11.17 39.38 -27.73
N SER A 144 -10.31 39.83 -28.67
CA SER A 144 -10.51 39.38 -30.05
C SER A 144 -10.43 37.85 -30.05
N THR A 145 -11.46 37.19 -30.58
CA THR A 145 -11.44 35.76 -30.91
C THR A 145 -10.17 35.38 -31.67
N ASN A 146 -9.55 36.35 -32.35
CA ASN A 146 -8.28 36.19 -33.03
C ASN A 146 -7.12 35.87 -32.08
N LEU A 147 -7.06 36.41 -30.86
CA LEU A 147 -5.99 36.04 -29.91
C LEU A 147 -6.15 34.59 -29.43
N SER A 148 -7.36 34.17 -29.03
CA SER A 148 -7.61 32.78 -28.63
C SER A 148 -7.38 31.80 -29.80
N ARG A 149 -7.76 32.20 -31.02
CA ARG A 149 -7.51 31.44 -32.25
C ARG A 149 -6.03 31.32 -32.59
N LEU A 150 -5.25 32.41 -32.53
CA LEU A 150 -3.81 32.37 -32.76
C LEU A 150 -3.06 31.53 -31.71
N ILE A 151 -3.50 31.57 -30.43
CA ILE A 151 -2.97 30.66 -29.40
C ILE A 151 -3.34 29.20 -29.73
N SER A 152 -4.57 28.93 -30.23
CA SER A 152 -4.99 27.60 -30.69
C SER A 152 -4.17 27.12 -31.90
N ASP A 153 -3.89 27.98 -32.87
CA ASP A 153 -3.02 27.66 -34.00
C ASP A 153 -1.60 27.34 -33.50
N SER A 154 -1.08 28.13 -32.57
CA SER A 154 0.21 27.87 -31.93
C SER A 154 0.23 26.52 -31.19
N LEU A 155 -0.87 26.15 -30.53
CA LEU A 155 -1.04 24.84 -29.87
C LEU A 155 -1.10 23.69 -30.87
N ALA A 156 -1.76 23.87 -32.01
CA ALA A 156 -1.85 22.86 -33.06
C ALA A 156 -0.49 22.64 -33.73
N VAL A 157 0.22 23.72 -34.06
CA VAL A 157 1.56 23.67 -34.68
C VAL A 157 2.57 23.01 -33.75
N ASN A 158 2.63 23.41 -32.47
CA ASN A 158 3.52 22.75 -31.50
C ASN A 158 3.08 21.29 -31.21
N GLY A 159 1.78 21.03 -31.15
CA GLY A 159 1.24 19.69 -30.93
C GLY A 159 1.60 18.69 -32.03
N ALA A 160 1.78 19.15 -33.28
CA ALA A 160 2.24 18.31 -34.38
C ALA A 160 3.69 17.82 -34.23
N LEU A 161 4.50 18.48 -33.39
CA LEU A 161 5.88 18.11 -33.10
C LEU A 161 5.99 17.08 -31.96
N LEU A 162 4.96 16.99 -31.09
CA LEU A 162 4.91 16.01 -30.00
C LEU A 162 4.81 14.55 -30.48
N GLY A 163 4.53 14.31 -31.76
CA GLY A 163 4.43 12.98 -32.39
C GLY A 163 5.62 12.59 -33.29
N SER A 164 6.62 13.47 -33.43
CA SER A 164 7.88 13.18 -34.15
C SER A 164 9.04 12.80 -33.23
N GLU A 165 8.79 12.71 -31.92
CA GLU A 165 9.73 12.21 -30.90
C GLU A 165 9.27 10.81 -30.41
N ASP A 166 9.07 9.86 -31.33
CA ASP A 166 9.22 8.44 -31.00
C ASP A 166 10.66 8.07 -31.38
N GLU A 167 11.42 7.54 -30.40
CA GLU A 167 12.82 7.10 -30.52
C GLU A 167 13.90 8.21 -30.56
N ASP A 168 14.03 8.98 -29.47
CA ASP A 168 15.35 9.31 -28.87
C ASP A 168 15.17 10.23 -27.66
N VAL A 169 15.30 9.68 -26.45
CA VAL A 169 15.63 10.49 -25.28
C VAL A 169 16.97 9.96 -24.76
N PRO A 170 18.01 10.80 -24.67
CA PRO A 170 19.36 10.36 -24.39
C PRO A 170 19.45 9.60 -23.07
N SER A 171 20.21 8.53 -23.11
CA SER A 171 20.77 7.87 -21.95
C SER A 171 21.75 8.84 -21.28
N GLY A 172 21.25 9.69 -20.37
CA GLY A 172 22.08 10.70 -19.71
C GLY A 172 21.59 11.02 -18.31
N GLY A 173 22.38 10.59 -17.31
CA GLY A 173 22.48 11.19 -15.98
C GLY A 173 21.25 11.17 -15.06
N GLU A 174 21.42 10.64 -13.86
CA GLU A 174 20.53 10.87 -12.71
C GLU A 174 20.55 12.35 -12.24
N GLU A 175 20.27 13.33 -13.12
CA GLU A 175 20.23 14.73 -12.73
C GLU A 175 18.82 15.16 -12.32
N PHE A 176 18.67 15.47 -11.03
CA PHE A 176 17.46 16.06 -10.48
C PHE A 176 17.32 17.50 -11.00
N PRO A 177 16.13 17.96 -11.40
CA PRO A 177 15.86 19.37 -11.60
C PRO A 177 16.40 20.21 -10.43
N GLY A 178 17.35 21.12 -10.72
CA GLY A 178 18.13 21.83 -9.70
C GLY A 178 17.33 22.69 -8.72
N TRP A 179 16.00 22.81 -8.92
CA TRP A 179 15.10 23.59 -8.08
C TRP A 179 14.49 22.84 -6.88
N VAL A 180 14.66 21.51 -6.78
CA VAL A 180 14.33 20.76 -5.55
C VAL A 180 15.60 20.21 -4.92
N SER A 181 16.06 20.88 -3.86
CA SER A 181 17.27 20.50 -3.17
C SER A 181 17.08 19.23 -2.31
N THR A 182 18.19 18.58 -1.93
CA THR A 182 18.15 17.49 -0.95
C THR A 182 17.51 17.89 0.39
N LYS A 183 17.64 19.17 0.78
CA LYS A 183 16.99 19.73 1.97
C LYS A 183 15.46 19.77 1.82
N ASP A 184 14.98 20.14 0.65
CA ASP A 184 13.55 20.24 0.33
C ASP A 184 12.86 18.87 0.36
N ARG A 185 13.56 17.84 -0.12
CA ARG A 185 13.09 16.44 -0.14
C ARG A 185 12.91 15.87 1.26
N LYS A 186 13.83 16.20 2.19
CA LYS A 186 13.74 15.80 3.60
C LYS A 186 12.58 16.48 4.33
N LEU A 187 12.22 17.72 4.00
CA LEU A 187 11.12 18.45 4.64
C LEU A 187 9.73 17.83 4.37
N LEU A 188 9.57 17.10 3.27
CA LEU A 188 8.34 16.40 2.92
C LEU A 188 8.16 15.04 3.63
N GLN A 189 9.19 14.56 4.33
CA GLN A 189 9.21 13.25 4.99
C GLN A 189 9.57 13.32 6.48
N SER A 190 10.28 14.37 6.90
CA SER A 190 10.73 14.59 8.28
C SER A 190 9.58 14.92 9.25
N SER A 191 9.73 14.52 10.51
CA SER A 191 8.93 14.95 11.69
C SER A 191 9.56 16.14 12.44
N SER A 192 10.82 16.48 12.15
CA SER A 192 11.51 17.67 12.64
C SER A 192 11.68 18.66 11.49
N ILE A 193 11.09 19.85 11.61
CA ILE A 193 11.09 20.89 10.58
C ILE A 193 12.09 21.96 10.99
N ARG A 194 13.06 22.29 10.13
CA ARG A 194 13.86 23.53 10.22
C ARG A 194 13.29 24.54 9.23
N PRO A 195 12.22 25.27 9.60
CA PRO A 195 11.60 26.20 8.69
C PRO A 195 12.43 27.47 8.54
N ASN A 196 12.26 28.18 7.42
CA ASN A 196 12.75 29.55 7.30
C ASN A 196 11.95 30.46 8.22
N LEU A 197 10.63 30.25 8.27
CA LEU A 197 9.71 31.01 9.13
C LEU A 197 8.71 30.09 9.81
N VAL A 198 8.40 30.42 11.06
CA VAL A 198 7.34 29.77 11.86
C VAL A 198 6.18 30.74 11.97
N VAL A 199 4.98 30.27 11.62
CA VAL A 199 3.72 30.98 11.84
C VAL A 199 3.02 30.30 13.02
N ALA A 200 2.69 31.06 14.06
CA ALA A 200 2.04 30.55 15.25
C ALA A 200 1.03 31.57 15.78
N LYS A 201 -0.24 31.15 15.88
CA LYS A 201 -1.33 32.05 16.29
C LYS A 201 -1.20 32.51 17.75
N ASP A 202 -0.59 31.68 18.59
CA ASP A 202 -0.28 31.94 20.01
C ASP A 202 0.90 32.91 20.22
N GLY A 203 1.55 33.37 19.14
CA GLY A 203 2.72 34.24 19.22
C GLY A 203 4.05 33.52 19.45
N SER A 204 4.07 32.19 19.55
CA SER A 204 5.29 31.37 19.74
C SER A 204 6.13 31.18 18.45
N GLY A 205 5.89 32.01 17.43
CA GLY A 205 6.51 31.95 16.11
C GLY A 205 6.87 33.34 15.61
N HIS A 206 7.47 33.42 14.42
CA HIS A 206 7.92 34.67 13.82
C HIS A 206 6.74 35.56 13.38
N PHE A 207 5.64 34.95 12.94
CA PHE A 207 4.44 35.64 12.48
C PHE A 207 3.18 35.01 13.08
N ARG A 208 2.14 35.83 13.26
CA ARG A 208 0.81 35.35 13.68
C ARG A 208 -0.10 34.98 12.50
N THR A 209 0.21 35.43 11.29
CA THR A 209 -0.55 35.16 10.07
C THR A 209 0.33 34.52 8.99
N VAL A 210 -0.28 33.69 8.15
CA VAL A 210 0.38 32.97 7.07
C VAL A 210 0.78 33.93 5.95
N GLN A 211 -0.07 34.91 5.61
CA GLN A 211 0.24 35.87 4.55
C GLN A 211 1.45 36.75 4.90
N ALA A 212 1.64 37.12 6.16
CA ALA A 212 2.82 37.89 6.56
C ALA A 212 4.12 37.13 6.28
N ALA A 213 4.14 35.82 6.57
CA ALA A 213 5.29 34.97 6.24
C ALA A 213 5.49 34.82 4.72
N ILE A 214 4.41 34.72 3.93
CA ILE A 214 4.48 34.68 2.46
C ILE A 214 5.02 35.99 1.88
N ASN A 215 4.62 37.14 2.44
CA ASN A 215 5.12 38.46 2.02
C ASN A 215 6.63 38.58 2.26
N VAL A 216 7.15 38.02 3.35
CA VAL A 216 8.59 37.95 3.60
C VAL A 216 9.27 37.01 2.60
N ALA A 217 8.68 35.85 2.32
CA ALA A 217 9.18 34.94 1.30
C ALA A 217 9.32 35.62 -0.07
N ALA A 218 8.40 36.52 -0.43
CA ALA A 218 8.42 37.25 -1.70
C ALA A 218 9.55 38.30 -1.82
N ARG A 219 10.14 38.74 -0.69
CA ARG A 219 11.20 39.76 -0.68
C ARG A 219 12.62 39.19 -0.70
N ARG A 220 12.76 37.87 -0.77
CA ARG A 220 14.08 37.23 -0.72
C ARG A 220 14.91 37.53 -1.97
N ARG A 221 16.22 37.70 -1.77
CA ARG A 221 17.18 38.06 -2.83
C ARG A 221 17.30 37.01 -3.93
N SER A 222 17.04 35.73 -3.61
CA SER A 222 17.09 34.63 -4.59
C SER A 222 15.87 33.73 -4.49
N MET A 223 15.23 33.50 -5.64
CA MET A 223 14.09 32.59 -5.79
C MET A 223 14.51 31.17 -6.18
N SER A 224 15.81 30.89 -6.33
CA SER A 224 16.31 29.58 -6.77
C SER A 224 16.18 28.48 -5.71
N THR A 225 16.06 28.86 -4.44
CA THR A 225 15.94 27.94 -3.31
C THR A 225 14.53 27.95 -2.69
N ARG A 226 14.19 26.86 -2.00
CA ARG A 226 12.90 26.71 -1.32
C ARG A 226 12.79 27.59 -0.10
N PHE A 227 11.62 28.19 0.05
CA PHE A 227 11.29 28.98 1.22
C PHE A 227 10.19 28.29 2.03
N VAL A 228 10.54 27.83 3.22
CA VAL A 228 9.74 26.91 4.04
C VAL A 228 9.07 27.68 5.16
N ILE A 229 7.74 27.68 5.13
CA ILE A 229 6.89 28.30 6.14
C ILE A 229 6.20 27.16 6.91
N TYR A 230 6.57 27.00 8.17
CA TYR A 230 5.91 26.06 9.07
C TYR A 230 4.78 26.78 9.80
N VAL A 231 3.57 26.28 9.63
CA VAL A 231 2.35 26.83 10.21
C VAL A 231 1.91 25.90 11.32
N LYS A 232 2.11 26.32 12.58
CA LYS A 232 1.68 25.56 13.75
C LYS A 232 0.16 25.32 13.74
N ARG A 233 -0.30 24.43 14.62
CA ARG A 233 -1.73 24.20 14.84
C ARG A 233 -2.47 25.51 15.12
N GLY A 234 -3.67 25.61 14.56
CA GLY A 234 -4.55 26.76 14.68
C GLY A 234 -5.48 26.89 13.49
N VAL A 235 -6.54 27.66 13.70
CA VAL A 235 -7.42 28.13 12.62
C VAL A 235 -7.02 29.56 12.28
N TYR A 236 -6.46 29.73 11.09
CA TYR A 236 -5.96 30.99 10.53
C TYR A 236 -7.03 31.54 9.59
N VAL A 237 -7.81 32.51 10.09
CA VAL A 237 -8.88 33.15 9.33
C VAL A 237 -8.32 34.32 8.56
N GLU A 238 -7.81 34.04 7.36
CA GLU A 238 -7.14 35.03 6.49
C GLU A 238 -7.23 34.59 5.03
N ASN A 239 -6.96 35.48 4.08
CA ASN A 239 -6.83 35.13 2.67
C ASN A 239 -5.36 35.22 2.27
N ILE A 240 -4.84 34.14 1.69
CA ILE A 240 -3.44 34.05 1.28
C ILE A 240 -3.26 34.07 -0.25
N GLU A 241 -2.19 34.72 -0.68
CA GLU A 241 -1.75 34.79 -2.07
C GLU A 241 -0.23 34.56 -2.18
N VAL A 242 0.15 33.58 -3.01
CA VAL A 242 1.52 33.36 -3.47
C VAL A 242 1.62 33.84 -4.91
N GLY A 243 2.13 35.05 -5.10
CA GLY A 243 2.23 35.70 -6.42
C GLY A 243 3.13 34.95 -7.42
N ILE A 244 2.97 35.25 -8.71
CA ILE A 244 3.63 34.52 -9.82
C ILE A 244 5.16 34.55 -9.80
N ASN A 245 5.74 35.56 -9.16
CA ASN A 245 7.20 35.70 -9.00
C ASN A 245 7.72 35.08 -7.68
N ASN A 246 6.84 34.64 -6.78
CA ASN A 246 7.19 34.02 -5.51
C ASN A 246 7.25 32.50 -5.66
N ASN A 247 8.22 32.02 -6.43
CA ASN A 247 8.39 30.60 -6.77
C ASN A 247 8.84 29.78 -5.55
N ASN A 248 8.85 28.45 -5.61
CA ASN A 248 9.47 27.56 -4.61
C ASN A 248 9.03 27.80 -3.14
N VAL A 249 7.81 28.28 -2.90
CA VAL A 249 7.26 28.42 -1.55
C VAL A 249 6.70 27.09 -1.07
N MET A 250 6.96 26.74 0.19
CA MET A 250 6.47 25.54 0.83
C MET A 250 5.73 25.84 2.13
N LEU A 251 4.48 25.40 2.25
CA LEU A 251 3.69 25.46 3.49
C LEU A 251 3.64 24.07 4.16
N ILE A 252 3.97 24.00 5.45
CA ILE A 252 3.87 22.77 6.24
C ILE A 252 3.02 23.01 7.47
N GLY A 253 1.97 22.22 7.66
CA GLY A 253 1.12 22.25 8.86
C GLY A 253 1.45 21.14 9.86
N ASP A 254 0.91 21.26 11.08
CA ASP A 254 0.96 20.21 12.13
C ASP A 254 0.10 18.98 11.81
N GLY A 255 -0.65 19.02 10.71
CA GLY A 255 -1.59 18.00 10.27
C GLY A 255 -2.92 18.61 9.87
N ILE A 256 -3.62 17.95 8.95
CA ILE A 256 -4.89 18.44 8.35
C ILE A 256 -6.00 18.73 9.36
N ARG A 257 -5.96 18.10 10.54
CA ARG A 257 -6.92 18.35 11.63
C ARG A 257 -6.54 19.55 12.50
N TYR A 258 -5.27 19.92 12.50
CA TYR A 258 -4.70 20.86 13.46
C TYR A 258 -4.39 22.22 12.86
N THR A 259 -3.93 22.27 11.61
CA THR A 259 -3.61 23.52 10.91
C THR A 259 -4.60 23.77 9.78
N ILE A 260 -5.42 24.80 9.93
CA ILE A 260 -6.51 25.13 9.01
C ILE A 260 -6.39 26.60 8.59
N ILE A 261 -6.26 26.87 7.30
CA ILE A 261 -6.37 28.21 6.73
C ILE A 261 -7.79 28.35 6.18
N SER A 262 -8.57 29.28 6.73
CA SER A 262 -10.02 29.37 6.48
C SER A 262 -10.44 30.75 5.96
N SER A 263 -11.23 30.76 4.89
CA SER A 263 -11.85 31.96 4.30
C SER A 263 -13.36 31.81 4.28
N SER A 264 -14.07 32.88 3.93
CA SER A 264 -15.51 32.91 3.70
C SER A 264 -15.86 33.74 2.44
N ARG A 265 -14.87 34.05 1.59
CA ARG A 265 -15.09 34.76 0.32
C ARG A 265 -15.94 33.91 -0.62
N SER A 266 -16.88 34.55 -1.31
CA SER A 266 -17.78 33.93 -2.27
C SER A 266 -18.12 34.92 -3.37
N VAL A 267 -18.59 34.42 -4.51
CA VAL A 267 -19.04 35.26 -5.64
C VAL A 267 -20.19 36.18 -5.22
N ARG A 268 -21.16 35.69 -4.42
CA ARG A 268 -22.23 36.54 -3.84
C ARG A 268 -21.69 37.62 -2.89
N GLY A 269 -20.50 37.41 -2.31
CA GLY A 269 -19.78 38.39 -1.50
C GLY A 269 -18.83 39.30 -2.28
N GLY A 270 -18.70 39.15 -3.61
CA GLY A 270 -17.91 40.01 -4.49
C GLY A 270 -16.41 39.67 -4.58
N TYR A 271 -16.01 38.43 -4.28
CA TYR A 271 -14.58 38.10 -4.15
C TYR A 271 -14.19 36.67 -4.59
N THR A 272 -12.94 36.51 -5.07
CA THR A 272 -12.32 35.23 -5.40
C THR A 272 -11.21 34.86 -4.39
N THR A 273 -11.06 33.57 -4.09
CA THR A 273 -10.37 33.06 -2.88
C THR A 273 -8.86 32.81 -3.05
N TYR A 274 -8.22 32.14 -2.08
CA TYR A 274 -6.79 31.80 -1.99
C TYR A 274 -6.13 31.49 -3.32
N ARG A 275 -5.00 32.13 -3.61
CA ARG A 275 -4.40 32.12 -4.94
C ARG A 275 -2.93 31.73 -4.88
N ILE A 276 -2.59 30.62 -5.55
CA ILE A 276 -1.23 30.11 -5.64
C ILE A 276 -0.79 30.12 -7.11
N ASP A 277 -0.01 31.14 -7.49
CA ASP A 277 0.47 31.33 -8.87
C ASP A 277 1.98 31.09 -9.00
N GLY A 278 2.77 31.32 -7.94
CA GLY A 278 4.22 31.12 -7.94
C GLY A 278 4.59 29.68 -8.27
N LEU A 279 5.55 29.46 -9.17
CA LEU A 279 5.96 28.14 -9.64
C LEU A 279 6.37 27.22 -8.50
N ARG A 280 6.20 25.90 -8.68
CA ARG A 280 6.85 24.89 -7.85
C ARG A 280 6.40 24.93 -6.37
N PHE A 281 5.15 25.35 -6.15
CA PHE A 281 4.56 25.46 -4.82
C PHE A 281 4.32 24.09 -4.19
N ILE A 282 4.55 23.98 -2.89
CA ILE A 282 4.29 22.74 -2.13
C ILE A 282 3.49 23.02 -0.86
N ALA A 283 2.47 22.20 -0.59
CA ALA A 283 1.79 22.16 0.70
C ALA A 283 1.74 20.74 1.29
N ARG A 284 1.97 20.62 2.60
CA ARG A 284 1.89 19.35 3.34
C ARG A 284 1.18 19.51 4.68
N GLY A 285 0.27 18.59 5.00
CA GLY A 285 -0.29 18.47 6.35
C GLY A 285 -1.12 19.68 6.78
N ILE A 286 -1.79 20.36 5.85
CA ILE A 286 -2.57 21.57 6.10
C ILE A 286 -3.93 21.48 5.42
N THR A 287 -4.95 22.11 6.01
CA THR A 287 -6.29 22.19 5.43
C THR A 287 -6.58 23.60 4.93
N PHE A 288 -7.03 23.70 3.67
CA PHE A 288 -7.58 24.92 3.08
C PHE A 288 -9.10 24.81 3.10
N ARG A 289 -9.76 25.76 3.78
CA ARG A 289 -11.20 25.75 4.00
C ARG A 289 -11.87 27.01 3.48
N ASN A 290 -13.02 26.87 2.85
CA ASN A 290 -13.98 27.95 2.68
C ASN A 290 -15.26 27.68 3.46
N GLY A 291 -15.51 28.50 4.47
CA GLY A 291 -16.66 28.43 5.37
C GLY A 291 -17.88 29.25 4.93
N ALA A 292 -17.93 29.79 3.70
CA ALA A 292 -19.06 30.59 3.23
C ALA A 292 -20.41 29.83 3.26
N GLY A 293 -20.36 28.50 3.10
CA GLY A 293 -21.53 27.64 3.13
C GLY A 293 -22.26 27.58 1.77
N PRO A 294 -23.21 26.64 1.63
CA PRO A 294 -23.82 26.31 0.34
C PRO A 294 -24.80 27.39 -0.17
N TYR A 295 -25.31 28.25 0.71
CA TYR A 295 -26.21 29.36 0.33
C TYR A 295 -25.49 30.55 -0.33
N LYS A 296 -24.16 30.58 -0.32
CA LYS A 296 -23.36 31.69 -0.86
C LYS A 296 -22.94 31.48 -2.33
N GLY A 297 -23.38 30.39 -2.96
CA GLY A 297 -22.99 30.05 -4.32
C GLY A 297 -21.51 29.66 -4.39
N GLN A 298 -20.83 30.03 -5.48
CA GLN A 298 -19.42 29.71 -5.72
C GLN A 298 -18.51 30.25 -4.60
N ALA A 299 -17.74 29.37 -3.97
CA ALA A 299 -16.87 29.70 -2.85
C ALA A 299 -15.63 28.79 -2.82
N VAL A 300 -14.57 29.25 -3.48
CA VAL A 300 -13.32 28.48 -3.62
C VAL A 300 -12.57 28.34 -2.29
N ALA A 301 -12.08 27.16 -1.95
CA ALA A 301 -11.20 26.92 -0.80
C ALA A 301 -9.70 26.93 -1.19
N LEU A 302 -9.35 26.60 -2.43
CA LEU A 302 -8.03 26.85 -2.99
C LEU A 302 -8.10 27.04 -4.50
N ARG A 303 -7.44 28.07 -5.04
CA ARG A 303 -7.10 28.20 -6.45
C ARG A 303 -5.61 28.02 -6.66
N SER A 304 -5.23 27.14 -7.60
CA SER A 304 -3.84 26.92 -7.99
C SER A 304 -3.67 27.07 -9.50
N ALA A 305 -2.71 27.91 -9.90
CA ALA A 305 -2.19 28.07 -11.27
C ALA A 305 -0.66 27.89 -11.30
N SER A 306 -0.10 27.29 -10.25
CA SER A 306 1.32 27.02 -10.09
C SER A 306 1.70 25.78 -10.92
N ASP A 307 2.66 25.93 -11.83
CA ASP A 307 3.22 24.80 -12.55
C ASP A 307 4.18 24.01 -11.65
N LEU A 308 4.16 22.68 -11.81
CA LEU A 308 4.90 21.74 -10.97
C LEU A 308 4.50 21.80 -9.49
N ALA A 309 3.23 22.10 -9.20
CA ALA A 309 2.71 22.21 -7.85
C ALA A 309 2.38 20.86 -7.22
N VAL A 310 2.64 20.72 -5.91
CA VAL A 310 2.31 19.49 -5.17
C VAL A 310 1.56 19.74 -3.87
N PHE A 311 0.49 18.97 -3.66
CA PHE A 311 -0.28 18.93 -2.43
C PHE A 311 -0.24 17.50 -1.86
N TYR A 312 0.34 17.33 -0.67
CA TYR A 312 0.53 16.02 -0.06
C TYR A 312 -0.06 15.96 1.34
N ARG A 313 -1.05 15.07 1.53
CA ARG A 313 -1.80 14.98 2.80
C ARG A 313 -2.39 16.32 3.21
N CYS A 314 -3.10 16.97 2.29
CA CYS A 314 -3.82 18.22 2.54
C CYS A 314 -5.33 17.97 2.62
N GLY A 315 -6.03 18.84 3.34
CA GLY A 315 -7.49 18.93 3.34
C GLY A 315 -7.98 20.08 2.47
N PHE A 316 -9.06 19.88 1.73
CA PHE A 316 -9.74 20.90 0.94
C PHE A 316 -11.22 20.86 1.27
N GLU A 317 -11.71 21.86 1.98
CA GLU A 317 -13.05 21.84 2.57
C GLU A 317 -13.89 23.02 2.08
N GLY A 318 -15.00 22.72 1.41
CA GLY A 318 -15.93 23.72 0.91
C GLY A 318 -17.28 23.10 0.56
N TYR A 319 -18.07 23.83 -0.23
CA TYR A 319 -19.34 23.37 -0.79
C TYR A 319 -19.30 23.43 -2.32
N GLN A 320 -19.76 24.53 -2.92
CA GLN A 320 -19.66 24.73 -4.36
C GLN A 320 -18.29 25.30 -4.71
N ASP A 321 -17.66 24.76 -5.74
CA ASP A 321 -16.37 25.21 -6.29
C ASP A 321 -15.19 25.09 -5.31
N THR A 322 -15.16 24.07 -4.44
CA THR A 322 -14.13 23.93 -3.40
C THR A 322 -12.68 24.06 -3.92
N LEU A 323 -12.31 23.36 -4.98
CA LEU A 323 -10.92 23.30 -5.46
C LEU A 323 -10.84 23.72 -6.93
N PHE A 324 -10.26 24.90 -7.16
CA PHE A 324 -10.05 25.47 -8.50
C PHE A 324 -8.63 25.13 -9.00
N VAL A 325 -8.51 24.01 -9.72
CA VAL A 325 -7.31 23.59 -10.45
C VAL A 325 -7.22 24.35 -11.78
N HIS A 326 -6.86 25.62 -11.70
CA HIS A 326 -7.03 26.61 -12.77
C HIS A 326 -6.28 26.24 -14.06
N SER A 327 -4.96 26.08 -14.00
CA SER A 327 -4.08 25.83 -15.16
C SER A 327 -2.77 25.13 -14.74
N GLN A 328 -1.88 24.84 -15.70
CA GLN A 328 -0.56 24.21 -15.50
C GLN A 328 -0.59 22.77 -14.94
N ARG A 329 0.59 22.21 -14.60
CA ARG A 329 0.74 20.83 -14.10
C ARG A 329 0.68 20.77 -12.58
N GLN A 330 -0.22 19.93 -12.06
CA GLN A 330 -0.46 19.83 -10.61
C GLN A 330 -0.61 18.37 -10.16
N PHE A 331 -0.11 18.05 -8.97
CA PHE A 331 -0.21 16.72 -8.38
C PHE A 331 -0.77 16.74 -6.96
N PHE A 332 -1.85 15.98 -6.74
CA PHE A 332 -2.49 15.82 -5.43
C PHE A 332 -2.36 14.37 -4.98
N ARG A 333 -1.73 14.15 -3.82
CA ARG A 333 -1.46 12.81 -3.28
C ARG A 333 -1.97 12.69 -1.85
N GLU A 334 -2.74 11.63 -1.56
CA GLU A 334 -3.27 11.35 -0.21
C GLU A 334 -4.07 12.53 0.39
N CYS A 335 -4.73 13.32 -0.47
CA CYS A 335 -5.52 14.47 -0.05
C CYS A 335 -6.97 14.09 0.25
N TYR A 336 -7.63 14.93 1.04
CA TYR A 336 -9.04 14.82 1.41
C TYR A 336 -9.79 16.01 0.83
N ILE A 337 -10.71 15.78 -0.10
CA ILE A 337 -11.45 16.83 -0.81
C ILE A 337 -12.93 16.72 -0.48
N TYR A 338 -13.54 17.80 0.01
CA TYR A 338 -14.94 17.87 0.39
C TYR A 338 -15.70 18.92 -0.42
N GLY A 339 -16.86 18.57 -0.97
CA GLY A 339 -17.71 19.54 -1.65
C GLY A 339 -19.01 18.97 -2.19
N THR A 340 -19.75 19.82 -2.92
CA THR A 340 -21.11 19.54 -3.42
C THR A 340 -21.19 19.68 -4.94
N ILE A 341 -21.24 20.91 -5.46
CA ILE A 341 -21.37 21.23 -6.89
C ILE A 341 -20.01 21.67 -7.42
N ASP A 342 -19.59 21.09 -8.54
CA ASP A 342 -18.38 21.43 -9.30
C ASP A 342 -17.12 21.59 -8.43
N PHE A 343 -17.02 20.77 -7.38
CA PHE A 343 -16.10 21.09 -6.30
C PHE A 343 -14.63 20.73 -6.61
N ILE A 344 -14.36 20.11 -7.76
CA ILE A 344 -13.05 20.04 -8.42
C ILE A 344 -13.21 20.56 -9.86
N PHE A 345 -12.74 21.77 -10.15
CA PHE A 345 -12.99 22.40 -11.45
C PHE A 345 -11.79 23.20 -11.95
N GLY A 346 -11.78 23.47 -13.26
CA GLY A 346 -10.70 24.23 -13.92
C GLY A 346 -10.13 23.50 -15.14
N ASN A 347 -9.00 24.00 -15.65
CA ASN A 347 -8.36 23.53 -16.88
C ASN A 347 -6.87 23.19 -16.69
N ALA A 348 -6.44 22.80 -15.49
CA ALA A 348 -5.10 22.26 -15.28
C ALA A 348 -4.92 20.89 -15.96
N ALA A 349 -3.66 20.51 -16.20
CA ALA A 349 -3.27 19.12 -16.33
C ALA A 349 -3.00 18.59 -14.92
N VAL A 350 -3.94 17.83 -14.37
CA VAL A 350 -3.92 17.48 -12.94
C VAL A 350 -4.21 16.01 -12.67
N VAL A 351 -3.43 15.42 -11.77
CA VAL A 351 -3.63 14.06 -11.27
C VAL A 351 -3.91 14.07 -9.77
N PHE A 352 -5.04 13.48 -9.39
CA PHE A 352 -5.41 13.13 -8.02
C PHE A 352 -5.13 11.64 -7.80
N GLN A 353 -4.13 11.31 -6.99
CA GLN A 353 -3.71 9.93 -6.76
C GLN A 353 -3.87 9.51 -5.30
N SER A 354 -4.55 8.40 -5.06
CA SER A 354 -4.83 7.90 -3.71
C SER A 354 -5.48 8.93 -2.78
N CYS A 355 -6.35 9.78 -3.34
CA CYS A 355 -7.12 10.76 -2.59
C CYS A 355 -8.45 10.17 -2.12
N ILE A 356 -9.05 10.81 -1.12
CA ILE A 356 -10.42 10.53 -0.68
C ILE A 356 -11.28 11.75 -1.01
N ILE A 357 -12.28 11.55 -1.86
CA ILE A 357 -13.21 12.56 -2.34
C ILE A 357 -14.53 12.33 -1.61
N TYR A 358 -14.83 13.22 -0.67
CA TYR A 358 -16.04 13.21 0.15
C TYR A 358 -17.11 14.14 -0.42
N VAL A 359 -18.20 13.55 -0.89
CA VAL A 359 -19.35 14.30 -1.38
C VAL A 359 -20.23 14.71 -0.19
N ARG A 360 -20.49 16.00 -0.08
CA ARG A 360 -21.24 16.66 0.99
C ARG A 360 -22.73 16.70 0.70
N ARG A 361 -23.53 17.02 1.71
CA ARG A 361 -24.97 17.21 1.55
C ARG A 361 -25.22 18.58 0.88
N PRO A 362 -25.84 18.63 -0.32
CA PRO A 362 -26.16 19.89 -0.98
C PRO A 362 -27.48 20.48 -0.45
N LEU A 363 -27.88 21.65 -0.95
CA LEU A 363 -29.20 22.19 -0.66
C LEU A 363 -30.30 21.34 -1.30
N ARG A 364 -31.51 21.40 -0.74
CA ARG A 364 -32.69 20.73 -1.33
C ARG A 364 -32.90 21.22 -2.76
N GLY A 365 -33.09 20.30 -3.69
CA GLY A 365 -33.26 20.58 -5.11
C GLY A 365 -31.96 20.65 -5.92
N GLN A 366 -30.79 20.65 -5.28
CA GLN A 366 -29.50 20.58 -5.96
C GLN A 366 -29.04 19.14 -6.17
N ALA A 367 -28.21 18.94 -7.19
CA ALA A 367 -27.45 17.72 -7.41
C ALA A 367 -25.97 17.99 -7.15
N ASN A 368 -25.27 17.00 -6.59
CA ASN A 368 -23.82 17.05 -6.44
C ASN A 368 -23.13 16.73 -7.76
N VAL A 369 -22.02 17.40 -8.03
CA VAL A 369 -21.17 17.17 -9.20
C VAL A 369 -19.72 17.27 -8.76
N ILE A 370 -18.95 16.19 -8.97
CA ILE A 370 -17.57 16.13 -8.47
C ILE A 370 -16.64 16.97 -9.34
N THR A 371 -16.65 16.78 -10.66
CA THR A 371 -15.79 17.53 -11.58
C THR A 371 -16.52 18.43 -12.55
N ALA A 372 -15.96 19.60 -12.82
CA ALA A 372 -16.37 20.47 -13.92
C ALA A 372 -15.12 20.92 -14.69
N GLN A 373 -14.66 20.06 -15.61
CA GLN A 373 -13.41 20.29 -16.31
C GLN A 373 -13.63 21.26 -17.50
N GLY A 374 -12.78 22.27 -17.59
CA GLY A 374 -12.95 23.43 -18.47
C GLY A 374 -12.03 23.48 -19.68
N ARG A 375 -11.70 22.36 -20.32
CA ARG A 375 -10.92 22.35 -21.56
C ARG A 375 -11.76 22.86 -22.73
N ASN A 376 -11.34 23.97 -23.32
CA ASN A 376 -12.09 24.65 -24.38
C ASN A 376 -11.49 24.47 -25.78
N ASP A 377 -10.32 23.84 -25.89
CA ASP A 377 -9.65 23.60 -27.16
C ASP A 377 -9.05 22.17 -27.20
N PRO A 378 -9.17 21.43 -28.32
CA PRO A 378 -8.73 20.04 -28.38
C PRO A 378 -7.22 19.87 -28.32
N TYR A 379 -6.44 20.88 -28.71
CA TYR A 379 -4.99 20.88 -28.73
C TYR A 379 -4.37 21.20 -27.35
N GLN A 380 -5.16 21.64 -26.38
CA GLN A 380 -4.70 21.77 -25.00
C GLN A 380 -4.36 20.40 -24.38
N ASN A 381 -3.20 20.32 -23.72
CA ASN A 381 -2.71 19.12 -23.04
C ASN A 381 -3.28 18.93 -21.61
N THR A 382 -4.44 19.53 -21.33
CA THR A 382 -5.05 19.64 -19.99
C THR A 382 -6.11 18.56 -19.70
N GLY A 383 -6.45 18.34 -18.43
CA GLY A 383 -7.46 17.35 -18.05
C GLY A 383 -7.40 16.98 -16.57
N ILE A 384 -8.51 16.44 -16.05
CA ILE A 384 -8.60 15.93 -14.67
C ILE A 384 -8.49 14.40 -14.69
N SER A 385 -7.54 13.86 -13.93
CA SER A 385 -7.30 12.43 -13.82
C SER A 385 -7.36 11.98 -12.36
N ILE A 386 -8.33 11.14 -12.01
CA ILE A 386 -8.56 10.62 -10.66
C ILE A 386 -8.18 9.14 -10.63
N GLN A 387 -7.14 8.80 -9.86
CA GLN A 387 -6.46 7.52 -9.91
C GLN A 387 -6.33 6.87 -8.54
N ASN A 388 -6.59 5.55 -8.45
CA ASN A 388 -6.40 4.78 -7.21
C ASN A 388 -7.05 5.43 -5.97
N SER A 389 -8.14 6.18 -6.20
CA SER A 389 -8.77 7.06 -5.21
C SER A 389 -10.08 6.46 -4.72
N ARG A 390 -10.78 7.16 -3.82
CA ARG A 390 -12.10 6.75 -3.32
C ARG A 390 -13.08 7.91 -3.39
N VAL A 391 -14.23 7.70 -4.03
CA VAL A 391 -15.38 8.61 -4.02
C VAL A 391 -16.39 8.08 -3.02
N MET A 392 -16.68 8.86 -1.99
CA MET A 392 -17.47 8.42 -0.83
C MET A 392 -18.46 9.50 -0.41
N ALA A 393 -19.59 9.08 0.15
CA ALA A 393 -20.48 10.01 0.85
C ALA A 393 -19.83 10.45 2.17
N SER A 394 -19.87 11.76 2.43
CA SER A 394 -19.58 12.31 3.77
C SER A 394 -20.60 11.82 4.80
N ALA A 395 -20.28 11.95 6.09
CA ALA A 395 -21.16 11.54 7.18
C ALA A 395 -22.56 12.20 7.12
N GLU A 396 -22.63 13.45 6.67
CA GLU A 396 -23.88 14.21 6.52
C GLU A 396 -24.73 13.79 5.30
N LEU A 397 -24.11 13.30 4.22
CA LEU A 397 -24.82 12.85 3.02
C LEU A 397 -25.26 11.39 3.13
N ARG A 398 -24.44 10.53 3.76
CA ARG A 398 -24.66 9.08 3.87
C ARG A 398 -26.09 8.68 4.27
N PRO A 399 -26.73 9.26 5.31
CA PRO A 399 -28.09 8.85 5.70
C PRO A 399 -29.17 9.29 4.69
N VAL A 400 -28.90 10.28 3.86
CA VAL A 400 -29.87 10.88 2.92
C VAL A 400 -29.43 10.75 1.46
N VAL A 401 -28.53 9.82 1.17
CA VAL A 401 -27.87 9.70 -0.14
C VAL A 401 -28.87 9.49 -1.28
N ARG A 402 -30.00 8.82 -1.00
CA ARG A 402 -31.07 8.58 -1.98
C ARG A 402 -31.86 9.85 -2.34
N ALA A 403 -31.81 10.89 -1.49
CA ALA A 403 -32.54 12.13 -1.71
C ALA A 403 -31.82 13.10 -2.67
N PHE A 404 -30.55 12.84 -3.00
CA PHE A 404 -29.73 13.73 -3.82
C PHE A 404 -28.99 12.96 -4.90
N LYS A 405 -29.05 13.45 -6.14
CA LYS A 405 -28.25 12.89 -7.24
C LYS A 405 -26.80 13.34 -7.08
N THR A 406 -25.85 12.43 -7.34
CA THR A 406 -24.42 12.75 -7.39
C THR A 406 -23.83 12.26 -8.70
N TYR A 407 -23.12 13.14 -9.41
CA TYR A 407 -22.48 12.84 -10.69
C TYR A 407 -20.94 12.97 -10.58
N LEU A 408 -20.23 12.13 -11.34
CA LEU A 408 -18.78 12.15 -11.48
C LEU A 408 -18.27 13.46 -12.09
N GLY A 409 -19.06 14.06 -12.98
CA GLY A 409 -18.77 15.37 -13.53
C GLY A 409 -19.77 15.87 -14.57
N ARG A 410 -19.54 17.10 -15.06
CA ARG A 410 -20.29 17.75 -16.16
C ARG A 410 -19.39 18.67 -17.01
N PRO A 411 -19.67 18.84 -18.32
CA PRO A 411 -18.75 19.50 -19.23
C PRO A 411 -18.89 21.02 -19.19
N TRP A 412 -18.07 21.68 -18.38
CA TRP A 412 -18.05 23.14 -18.32
C TRP A 412 -17.63 23.80 -19.64
N GLN A 413 -16.79 23.14 -20.44
CA GLN A 413 -16.34 23.62 -21.75
C GLN A 413 -16.39 22.52 -22.81
N GLN A 414 -16.34 22.92 -24.09
CA GLN A 414 -16.65 22.07 -25.25
C GLN A 414 -15.82 20.78 -25.33
N TYR A 415 -14.55 20.81 -24.92
CA TYR A 415 -13.63 19.68 -25.01
C TYR A 415 -13.29 19.09 -23.64
N SER A 416 -14.23 19.23 -22.67
CA SER A 416 -14.07 18.77 -21.29
C SER A 416 -13.47 17.37 -21.21
N ARG A 417 -12.42 17.18 -20.40
CA ARG A 417 -11.65 15.92 -20.34
C ARG A 417 -11.42 15.46 -18.90
N THR A 418 -12.11 14.41 -18.51
CA THR A 418 -12.01 13.83 -17.15
C THR A 418 -11.94 12.31 -17.21
N VAL A 419 -11.03 11.70 -16.45
CA VAL A 419 -10.92 10.23 -16.35
C VAL A 419 -10.86 9.77 -14.90
N TYR A 420 -11.71 8.79 -14.56
CA TYR A 420 -11.65 8.04 -13.31
C TYR A 420 -11.08 6.65 -13.59
N MET A 421 -9.96 6.30 -12.96
CA MET A 421 -9.30 5.02 -13.17
C MET A 421 -8.91 4.33 -11.86
N LYS A 422 -9.11 3.02 -11.79
CA LYS A 422 -8.82 2.19 -10.61
C LYS A 422 -9.37 2.81 -9.31
N THR A 423 -10.52 3.49 -9.39
CA THR A 423 -11.08 4.28 -8.30
C THR A 423 -12.31 3.59 -7.73
N TYR A 424 -12.43 3.63 -6.41
CA TYR A 424 -13.62 3.13 -5.71
C TYR A 424 -14.78 4.12 -5.86
N LEU A 425 -15.91 3.66 -6.40
CA LEU A 425 -17.14 4.44 -6.57
C LEU A 425 -18.26 3.87 -5.67
N ASP A 426 -18.56 4.59 -4.59
CA ASP A 426 -19.60 4.25 -3.62
C ASP A 426 -21.02 4.43 -4.19
N SER A 427 -22.02 3.90 -3.48
CA SER A 427 -23.45 3.86 -3.77
C SER A 427 -24.11 5.19 -4.16
N LEU A 428 -23.53 6.33 -3.75
CA LEU A 428 -24.05 7.67 -4.04
C LEU A 428 -24.00 8.07 -5.51
N VAL A 429 -23.06 7.50 -6.29
CA VAL A 429 -22.87 7.91 -7.68
C VAL A 429 -24.06 7.44 -8.51
N SER A 430 -24.67 8.38 -9.25
CA SER A 430 -25.77 8.12 -10.15
C SER A 430 -25.41 7.02 -11.16
N PRO A 431 -26.33 6.09 -11.50
CA PRO A 431 -26.09 5.10 -12.56
C PRO A 431 -25.68 5.72 -13.90
N PHE A 432 -26.21 6.92 -14.21
CA PHE A 432 -25.84 7.69 -15.39
C PHE A 432 -24.38 8.14 -15.39
N GLY A 433 -23.76 8.23 -14.21
CA GLY A 433 -22.36 8.63 -13.99
C GLY A 433 -22.15 10.13 -14.17
N TRP A 434 -22.59 10.69 -15.29
CA TRP A 434 -22.28 12.04 -15.73
C TRP A 434 -23.57 12.84 -15.99
N SER A 435 -23.51 14.17 -15.87
CA SER A 435 -24.66 15.06 -16.13
C SER A 435 -24.35 16.07 -17.22
N THR A 436 -25.37 16.47 -17.99
CA THR A 436 -25.24 17.50 -19.03
C THR A 436 -24.91 18.87 -18.41
N TRP A 437 -24.39 19.78 -19.25
CA TRP A 437 -24.28 21.19 -18.89
C TRP A 437 -25.59 21.90 -19.23
N ASP A 438 -26.24 22.49 -18.23
CA ASP A 438 -27.51 23.23 -18.34
C ASP A 438 -28.65 22.49 -19.08
N GLY A 439 -28.67 21.15 -19.02
CA GLY A 439 -29.70 20.34 -19.68
C GLY A 439 -29.56 20.24 -21.21
N SER A 440 -28.52 20.82 -21.80
CA SER A 440 -28.28 20.85 -23.24
C SER A 440 -27.43 19.67 -23.75
N ASP A 441 -27.35 19.51 -25.07
CA ASP A 441 -26.45 18.59 -25.77
C ASP A 441 -25.04 19.18 -26.00
N TYR A 442 -24.75 20.34 -25.40
CA TYR A 442 -23.45 21.00 -25.46
C TYR A 442 -22.31 20.05 -25.04
N ALA A 443 -21.23 20.08 -25.83
CA ALA A 443 -20.00 19.30 -25.64
C ALA A 443 -20.12 17.77 -25.73
N LEU A 444 -21.33 17.18 -25.79
CA LEU A 444 -21.53 15.73 -25.66
C LEU A 444 -20.83 14.90 -26.75
N ASN A 445 -20.56 15.52 -27.90
CA ASN A 445 -19.85 14.90 -29.03
C ASN A 445 -18.34 15.14 -29.05
N THR A 446 -17.84 16.08 -28.26
CA THR A 446 -16.46 16.58 -28.30
C THR A 446 -15.69 16.42 -26.98
N LEU A 447 -16.41 16.23 -25.87
CA LEU A 447 -15.82 15.90 -24.58
C LEU A 447 -15.16 14.52 -24.59
N TYR A 448 -14.30 14.25 -23.61
CA TYR A 448 -13.73 12.92 -23.36
C TYR A 448 -13.87 12.55 -21.88
N TYR A 449 -14.90 11.77 -21.56
CA TYR A 449 -15.15 11.24 -20.22
C TYR A 449 -14.88 9.74 -20.16
N GLY A 450 -13.90 9.37 -19.34
CA GLY A 450 -13.36 8.01 -19.31
C GLY A 450 -13.53 7.32 -17.95
N GLU A 451 -13.90 6.05 -17.98
CA GLU A 451 -13.85 5.16 -16.81
C GLU A 451 -13.01 3.91 -17.11
N TYR A 452 -11.96 3.64 -16.31
CA TYR A 452 -11.05 2.50 -16.50
C TYR A 452 -10.88 1.68 -15.21
N LYS A 453 -11.38 0.44 -15.19
CA LYS A 453 -11.20 -0.51 -14.07
C LYS A 453 -11.57 0.08 -12.69
N ASN A 454 -12.60 0.92 -12.65
CA ASN A 454 -13.19 1.37 -11.38
C ASN A 454 -13.88 0.19 -10.69
N PHE A 455 -14.04 0.28 -9.37
CA PHE A 455 -14.63 -0.78 -8.56
C PHE A 455 -15.55 -0.21 -7.48
N GLY A 456 -16.39 -1.05 -6.86
CA GLY A 456 -17.39 -0.62 -5.89
C GLY A 456 -18.83 -0.58 -6.43
N PRO A 457 -19.82 -0.27 -5.58
CA PRO A 457 -21.24 -0.45 -5.88
C PRO A 457 -21.76 0.30 -7.12
N ARG A 458 -21.13 1.42 -7.49
CA ARG A 458 -21.54 2.24 -8.65
C ARG A 458 -20.49 2.31 -9.76
N ALA A 459 -19.56 1.37 -9.77
CA ALA A 459 -18.57 1.26 -10.85
C ALA A 459 -19.10 0.62 -12.14
N SER A 460 -20.26 -0.05 -12.11
CA SER A 460 -20.87 -0.59 -13.32
C SER A 460 -21.21 0.53 -14.32
N THR A 461 -20.80 0.33 -15.56
CA THR A 461 -21.01 1.29 -16.66
C THR A 461 -22.26 1.00 -17.50
N ARG A 462 -23.02 -0.06 -17.17
CA ARG A 462 -24.17 -0.55 -17.97
C ARG A 462 -25.23 0.53 -18.27
N TYR A 463 -25.48 1.41 -17.30
CA TYR A 463 -26.51 2.45 -17.36
C TYR A 463 -25.94 3.86 -17.52
N ARG A 464 -24.66 3.98 -17.88
CA ARG A 464 -24.04 5.28 -18.15
C ARG A 464 -24.71 5.95 -19.35
N VAL A 465 -24.54 7.26 -19.39
CA VAL A 465 -24.94 8.10 -20.54
C VAL A 465 -24.39 7.54 -21.86
N ARG A 466 -25.11 7.79 -22.97
CA ARG A 466 -24.77 7.29 -24.31
C ARG A 466 -24.12 8.35 -25.21
N TRP A 467 -23.51 9.36 -24.61
CA TRP A 467 -22.86 10.43 -25.34
C TRP A 467 -21.67 9.91 -26.13
N LYS A 468 -21.43 10.44 -27.33
CA LYS A 468 -20.28 10.05 -28.16
C LYS A 468 -18.94 10.29 -27.45
N GLY A 469 -18.86 11.33 -26.62
CA GLY A 469 -17.68 11.64 -25.80
C GLY A 469 -17.52 10.80 -24.52
N PHE A 470 -18.46 9.92 -24.18
CA PHE A 470 -18.31 9.01 -23.04
C PHE A 470 -17.67 7.69 -23.47
N HIS A 471 -16.67 7.24 -22.71
CA HIS A 471 -15.86 6.08 -23.02
C HIS A 471 -15.71 5.15 -21.80
N VAL A 472 -16.19 3.91 -21.94
CA VAL A 472 -15.74 2.81 -21.09
C VAL A 472 -14.38 2.37 -21.63
N ILE A 473 -13.31 2.76 -20.95
CA ILE A 473 -11.96 2.47 -21.42
C ILE A 473 -11.64 1.03 -21.03
N THR A 474 -11.28 0.21 -22.02
CA THR A 474 -10.85 -1.19 -21.82
C THR A 474 -9.35 -1.37 -22.06
N SER A 475 -8.77 -0.57 -22.97
CA SER A 475 -7.35 -0.60 -23.31
C SER A 475 -6.48 0.11 -22.27
N ALA A 476 -5.47 -0.60 -21.76
CA ALA A 476 -4.46 -0.03 -20.87
C ALA A 476 -3.63 1.06 -21.57
N ALA A 477 -3.43 0.96 -22.89
CA ALA A 477 -2.71 1.97 -23.68
C ALA A 477 -3.51 3.27 -23.85
N VAL A 478 -4.85 3.19 -23.90
CA VAL A 478 -5.70 4.38 -23.90
C VAL A 478 -5.69 5.03 -22.52
N ALA A 479 -5.82 4.23 -21.47
CA ALA A 479 -5.81 4.73 -20.10
C ALA A 479 -4.44 5.31 -19.69
N SER A 480 -3.32 4.86 -20.28
CA SER A 480 -1.97 5.31 -19.91
C SER A 480 -1.73 6.78 -20.25
N ARG A 481 -2.42 7.32 -21.27
CA ARG A 481 -2.41 8.73 -21.66
C ARG A 481 -2.81 9.68 -20.53
N PHE A 482 -3.55 9.17 -19.55
CA PHE A 482 -4.04 9.94 -18.40
C PHE A 482 -3.20 9.73 -17.14
N THR A 483 -2.11 8.98 -17.19
CA THR A 483 -1.21 8.72 -16.05
C THR A 483 -0.39 9.94 -15.67
N VAL A 484 0.27 9.88 -14.51
CA VAL A 484 1.21 10.90 -14.06
C VAL A 484 2.31 11.17 -15.09
N ASN A 485 2.84 10.14 -15.76
CA ASN A 485 3.88 10.35 -16.76
C ASN A 485 3.38 11.08 -18.00
N SER A 486 2.25 10.63 -18.56
CA SER A 486 1.78 11.14 -19.85
C SER A 486 1.01 12.46 -19.74
N LEU A 487 0.21 12.67 -18.69
CA LEU A 487 -0.63 13.87 -18.56
C LEU A 487 0.14 15.07 -18.01
N ILE A 488 1.11 14.85 -17.11
CA ILE A 488 1.81 15.94 -16.39
C ILE A 488 3.33 15.85 -16.47
N ALA A 489 3.89 15.05 -17.39
CA ALA A 489 5.33 14.78 -17.50
C ALA A 489 5.96 14.40 -16.15
N GLY A 490 5.23 13.70 -15.29
CA GLY A 490 5.57 13.60 -13.87
C GLY A 490 6.93 12.96 -13.58
N LYS A 491 7.46 12.12 -14.47
CA LYS A 491 8.80 11.56 -14.32
C LYS A 491 9.91 12.63 -14.32
N SER A 492 9.73 13.74 -15.03
CA SER A 492 10.80 14.77 -15.13
C SER A 492 10.93 15.62 -13.88
N TRP A 493 9.92 15.68 -13.00
CA TRP A 493 9.93 16.63 -11.87
C TRP A 493 9.41 16.10 -10.53
N LEU A 494 8.51 15.11 -10.50
CA LEU A 494 8.00 14.56 -9.24
C LEU A 494 9.03 13.76 -8.43
N PRO A 495 9.98 12.99 -9.02
CA PRO A 495 11.03 12.33 -8.24
C PRO A 495 11.83 13.31 -7.39
N SER A 496 12.05 14.53 -7.91
CA SER A 496 12.73 15.62 -7.22
C SER A 496 11.95 16.12 -6.01
N THR A 497 10.63 15.96 -5.94
CA THR A 497 9.83 16.39 -4.78
C THR A 497 9.93 15.43 -3.60
N GLY A 498 10.27 14.17 -3.83
CA GLY A 498 10.32 13.13 -2.81
C GLY A 498 8.96 12.62 -2.31
N ILE A 499 7.87 12.97 -3.00
CA ILE A 499 6.52 12.50 -2.74
C ILE A 499 6.25 11.22 -3.55
N PRO A 500 5.70 10.16 -2.94
CA PRO A 500 5.39 8.92 -3.66
C PRO A 500 4.33 9.14 -4.74
N PHE A 501 4.61 8.71 -5.97
CA PHE A 501 3.66 8.71 -7.08
C PHE A 501 3.82 7.45 -7.94
N ALA A 502 2.72 6.96 -8.54
CA ALA A 502 2.76 5.90 -9.54
C ALA A 502 2.78 6.53 -10.95
N SER A 503 3.80 6.20 -11.76
CA SER A 503 4.11 6.86 -13.03
C SER A 503 3.45 6.23 -14.26
N VAL A 504 3.12 4.94 -14.26
CA VAL A 504 2.51 4.19 -15.38
C VAL A 504 1.39 3.26 -14.91
N LEU A 505 0.53 2.85 -15.83
CA LEU A 505 -0.48 1.81 -15.60
C LEU A 505 0.16 0.42 -15.64
N SER A 506 0.86 0.03 -14.58
CA SER A 506 1.30 -1.35 -14.46
C SER A 506 0.10 -2.29 -14.27
N PRO A 507 0.11 -3.50 -14.91
CA PRO A 507 -0.54 -4.67 -14.34
C PRO A 507 0.10 -4.92 -12.96
N ALA A 508 -0.66 -5.50 -12.02
CA ALA A 508 -0.18 -6.00 -10.71
C ALA A 508 1.23 -5.54 -10.22
N ARG A 509 1.24 -4.73 -9.14
CA ARG A 509 2.39 -4.33 -8.26
C ARG A 509 3.44 -3.40 -8.93
N SER A 510 4.10 -2.42 -8.31
CA SER A 510 4.34 -1.94 -6.92
C SER A 510 5.02 -0.53 -6.96
N ALA A 511 4.88 0.28 -5.88
CA ALA A 511 5.72 1.38 -5.29
C ALA A 511 6.80 2.19 -6.12
N THR A 512 6.84 3.55 -6.24
CA THR A 512 7.34 4.74 -5.43
C THR A 512 8.88 4.99 -5.25
N GLY A 513 9.33 6.27 -5.14
CA GLY A 513 10.63 6.67 -4.52
C GLY A 513 11.07 8.17 -4.64
N SER A 514 11.98 8.62 -3.74
CA SER A 514 12.43 10.02 -3.40
C SER A 514 13.95 10.18 -3.07
N SER A 515 14.73 11.12 -3.67
CA SER A 515 16.15 11.59 -3.38
C SER A 515 17.38 10.65 -3.14
N PRO A 516 18.56 10.83 -3.77
CA PRO A 516 19.45 9.78 -4.32
C PRO A 516 20.21 8.77 -3.38
N SER A 517 20.32 8.97 -2.05
CA SER A 517 20.87 7.96 -1.12
C SER A 517 19.82 7.41 -0.16
N THR A 518 18.86 8.26 0.19
CA THR A 518 17.62 7.91 0.88
C THR A 518 16.62 7.33 -0.11
N THR A 519 16.77 7.54 -1.43
CA THR A 519 15.94 7.04 -2.55
C THR A 519 15.99 5.56 -2.53
N LEU A 520 17.16 4.99 -2.30
CA LEU A 520 17.29 3.56 -2.43
C LEU A 520 16.59 2.91 -1.23
N ILE A 521 16.89 3.37 -0.01
CA ILE A 521 16.21 2.94 1.21
C ILE A 521 14.69 3.21 1.14
N ASP A 522 14.28 4.36 0.63
CA ASP A 522 12.89 4.79 0.52
C ASP A 522 12.14 4.04 -0.58
N TRP A 523 12.77 3.83 -1.73
CA TRP A 523 12.27 3.01 -2.83
C TRP A 523 12.03 1.59 -2.33
N TRP A 524 13.02 1.00 -1.67
CA TRP A 524 12.85 -0.33 -1.09
C TRP A 524 11.78 -0.34 0.02
N CYS A 525 11.75 0.66 0.90
CA CYS A 525 10.76 0.77 1.97
C CYS A 525 9.35 0.95 1.45
N ASP A 526 9.16 1.69 0.37
CA ASP A 526 7.82 1.94 -0.11
C ASP A 526 7.17 0.71 -0.79
N HIS A 527 7.99 -0.26 -1.20
CA HIS A 527 7.54 -1.58 -1.67
C HIS A 527 7.12 -2.52 -0.53
N THR A 528 7.15 -2.04 0.71
CA THR A 528 6.78 -2.82 1.89
C THR A 528 5.34 -2.53 2.35
N PRO A 529 4.67 -3.46 3.06
CA PRO A 529 3.30 -3.27 3.57
C PRO A 529 3.14 -2.09 4.53
N TYR A 530 4.20 -1.75 5.26
CA TYR A 530 4.24 -0.67 6.26
C TYR A 530 5.37 0.32 5.94
N PRO A 531 5.27 1.05 4.82
CA PRO A 531 6.38 1.86 4.29
C PRO A 531 6.76 3.01 5.22
N VAL A 532 5.81 3.52 6.01
CA VAL A 532 6.04 4.53 7.04
C VAL A 532 6.98 4.02 8.13
N GLN A 533 6.72 2.82 8.65
CA GLN A 533 7.53 2.22 9.70
C GLN A 533 8.93 1.90 9.18
N CYS A 534 9.04 1.28 7.99
CA CYS A 534 10.33 0.98 7.35
C CYS A 534 11.23 2.21 7.24
N LYS A 535 10.70 3.32 6.72
CA LYS A 535 11.44 4.58 6.55
C LYS A 535 11.86 5.14 7.90
N SER A 536 10.94 5.20 8.87
CA SER A 536 11.23 5.77 10.20
C SER A 536 12.30 4.98 10.98
N SER A 537 12.37 3.66 10.81
CA SER A 537 13.32 2.82 11.53
C SER A 537 14.71 2.82 10.89
N LEU A 538 14.81 2.96 9.57
CA LEU A 538 16.07 2.93 8.81
C LEU A 538 16.75 4.29 8.70
N GLN A 539 16.02 5.38 8.96
CA GLN A 539 16.60 6.72 9.06
C GLN A 539 17.50 6.91 10.30
N ASN A 540 17.41 6.02 11.31
CA ASN A 540 18.17 6.07 12.58
C ASN A 540 19.31 5.03 12.69
N VAL A 541 19.58 4.28 11.63
CA VAL A 541 20.72 3.37 11.53
C VAL A 541 21.63 4.02 10.50
N GLN A 542 22.74 4.66 10.92
CA GLN A 542 23.72 5.19 9.96
C GLN A 542 24.41 3.99 9.30
N PRO A 543 24.14 3.67 8.02
CA PRO A 543 24.86 2.61 7.38
C PRO A 543 26.14 3.25 6.85
N THR A 544 27.30 2.75 7.26
CA THR A 544 28.59 3.06 6.64
C THR A 544 28.62 2.70 5.14
N ILE A 545 27.63 1.95 4.63
CA ILE A 545 27.50 1.49 3.24
C ILE A 545 26.02 1.54 2.78
N LEU A 546 25.71 2.25 1.69
CA LEU A 546 24.37 2.31 1.08
C LEU A 546 23.98 0.98 0.38
N PRO A 547 22.73 0.49 0.52
CA PRO A 547 22.32 -0.82 0.05
C PRO A 547 22.00 -0.84 -1.47
N ARG A 548 23.01 -0.80 -2.33
CA ARG A 548 22.88 -0.90 -3.80
C ARG A 548 22.15 -2.17 -4.28
N ARG A 549 22.15 -3.24 -3.47
CA ARG A 549 21.50 -4.53 -3.78
C ARG A 549 20.38 -4.86 -2.80
N ARG A 550 19.37 -5.60 -3.27
CA ARG A 550 18.25 -6.09 -2.44
C ARG A 550 18.70 -6.81 -1.17
N SER A 551 19.76 -7.61 -1.25
CA SER A 551 20.34 -8.34 -0.12
C SER A 551 20.88 -7.39 0.97
N GLN A 552 21.45 -6.25 0.58
CA GLN A 552 21.94 -5.23 1.50
C GLN A 552 20.77 -4.49 2.17
N PHE A 553 19.73 -4.16 1.41
CA PHE A 553 18.54 -3.51 1.99
C PHE A 553 17.76 -4.44 2.91
N ARG A 554 17.64 -5.72 2.53
CA ARG A 554 17.09 -6.78 3.39
C ARG A 554 17.83 -6.82 4.72
N LYS A 555 19.16 -6.86 4.71
CA LYS A 555 19.97 -6.87 5.94
C LYS A 555 19.63 -5.66 6.82
N MET A 556 19.62 -4.45 6.25
CA MET A 556 19.28 -3.25 7.01
C MET A 556 17.86 -3.27 7.58
N ALA A 557 16.86 -3.70 6.80
CA ALA A 557 15.48 -3.81 7.27
C ALA A 557 15.34 -4.77 8.46
N ILE A 558 16.12 -5.85 8.46
CA ILE A 558 16.18 -6.79 9.58
C ILE A 558 16.92 -6.16 10.77
N ASP A 559 18.04 -5.47 10.55
CA ASP A 559 18.76 -4.74 11.61
C ASP A 559 17.87 -3.69 12.30
N ALA A 560 17.02 -3.01 11.51
CA ALA A 560 16.01 -2.10 12.04
C ALA A 560 14.97 -2.82 12.89
N ALA A 561 14.40 -3.93 12.40
CA ALA A 561 13.46 -4.73 13.18
C ALA A 561 14.10 -5.22 14.50
N MET A 562 15.36 -5.66 14.44
CA MET A 562 16.15 -6.11 15.57
C MET A 562 16.34 -5.02 16.63
N LYS A 563 16.79 -3.83 16.22
CA LYS A 563 17.02 -2.69 17.11
C LYS A 563 15.76 -2.33 17.89
N TRP A 564 14.62 -2.27 17.20
CA TRP A 564 13.34 -1.99 17.85
C TRP A 564 12.86 -3.15 18.74
N ALA A 565 13.16 -4.40 18.38
CA ALA A 565 12.82 -5.56 19.20
C ALA A 565 13.59 -5.55 20.55
N LEU A 566 14.88 -5.20 20.51
CA LEU A 566 15.72 -5.03 21.71
C LEU A 566 15.23 -3.89 22.62
N GLN A 567 14.85 -2.75 22.03
CA GLN A 567 14.28 -1.62 22.78
C GLN A 567 12.94 -2.00 23.44
N ALA A 568 12.06 -2.65 22.68
CA ALA A 568 10.77 -3.11 23.18
C ALA A 568 10.94 -4.15 24.31
N GLN A 569 11.88 -5.09 24.17
CA GLN A 569 12.16 -6.07 25.22
C GLN A 569 12.63 -5.40 26.52
N SER A 570 13.55 -4.43 26.43
CA SER A 570 14.05 -3.69 27.60
C SER A 570 12.93 -2.94 28.32
N HIS A 571 12.07 -2.24 27.56
CA HIS A 571 10.90 -1.55 28.11
C HIS A 571 9.90 -2.52 28.74
N ASN A 572 9.60 -3.62 28.04
CA ASN A 572 8.67 -4.64 28.50
C ASN A 572 9.15 -5.33 29.78
N LYS A 573 10.46 -5.52 29.96
CA LYS A 573 11.02 -6.12 31.18
C LYS A 573 10.66 -5.31 32.43
N TRP A 574 10.65 -3.99 32.35
CA TRP A 574 10.28 -3.12 33.47
C TRP A 574 8.78 -3.18 33.80
N LEU A 575 7.92 -3.47 32.82
CA LEU A 575 6.47 -3.59 33.06
C LEU A 575 6.09 -4.82 33.90
N GLY A 576 7.00 -5.78 34.09
CA GLY A 576 6.74 -6.96 34.93
C GLY A 576 6.37 -6.62 36.37
N SER A 577 7.04 -5.62 36.96
CA SER A 577 6.73 -5.14 38.32
C SER A 577 5.41 -4.37 38.42
N LYS A 578 4.84 -3.98 37.28
CA LYS A 578 3.55 -3.27 37.19
C LYS A 578 2.35 -4.18 36.96
N CYS A 579 2.57 -5.48 36.76
CA CYS A 579 1.46 -6.43 36.61
C CYS A 579 0.60 -6.43 37.87
N ARG A 580 -0.68 -6.08 37.72
CA ARG A 580 -1.65 -5.89 38.80
C ARG A 580 -2.12 -7.20 39.42
N ASN A 581 -2.04 -8.29 38.66
CA ASN A 581 -2.55 -9.60 39.06
C ASN A 581 -1.74 -10.76 38.45
N HIS A 582 -2.04 -11.98 38.89
CA HIS A 582 -1.36 -13.19 38.42
C HIS A 582 -1.53 -13.43 36.91
N LYS A 583 -2.74 -13.25 36.37
CA LYS A 583 -3.02 -13.45 34.93
C LYS A 583 -2.20 -12.52 34.05
N GLU A 584 -2.08 -11.25 34.43
CA GLU A 584 -1.20 -10.28 33.77
C GLU A 584 0.26 -10.73 33.81
N ARG A 585 0.74 -11.24 34.95
CA ARG A 585 2.11 -11.72 35.12
C ARG A 585 2.41 -12.94 34.25
N VAL A 586 1.46 -13.86 34.11
CA VAL A 586 1.58 -15.03 33.24
C VAL A 586 1.66 -14.60 31.76
N ALA A 587 0.70 -13.79 31.29
CA ALA A 587 0.72 -13.30 29.91
C ALA A 587 1.98 -12.47 29.59
N TRP A 588 2.43 -11.66 30.54
CA TRP A 588 3.67 -10.89 30.43
C TRP A 588 4.91 -11.79 30.32
N ALA A 589 5.03 -12.82 31.15
CA ALA A 589 6.15 -13.76 31.12
C ALA A 589 6.23 -14.50 29.78
N ASP A 590 5.09 -14.96 29.26
CA ASP A 590 5.02 -15.59 27.94
C ASP A 590 5.46 -14.63 26.84
N CYS A 591 4.98 -13.39 26.91
CA CYS A 591 5.39 -12.36 25.98
C CYS A 591 6.92 -12.12 26.04
N MET A 592 7.53 -12.10 27.22
CA MET A 592 8.98 -11.94 27.34
C MET A 592 9.76 -13.07 26.65
N MET A 593 9.32 -14.33 26.80
CA MET A 593 9.90 -15.46 26.07
C MET A 593 9.75 -15.31 24.56
N LEU A 594 8.58 -14.86 24.10
CA LEU A 594 8.31 -14.64 22.68
C LEU A 594 9.14 -13.50 22.09
N TYR A 595 9.38 -12.41 22.84
CA TYR A 595 10.29 -11.34 22.43
C TYR A 595 11.75 -11.80 22.38
N GLN A 596 12.20 -12.63 23.34
CA GLN A 596 13.52 -13.26 23.30
C GLN A 596 13.68 -14.13 22.04
N SER A 597 12.67 -14.94 21.74
CA SER A 597 12.63 -15.75 20.51
C SER A 597 12.66 -14.87 19.25
N THR A 598 11.87 -13.79 19.19
CA THR A 598 11.88 -12.84 18.07
C THR A 598 13.27 -12.27 17.83
N ILE A 599 13.97 -11.87 18.89
CA ILE A 599 15.35 -11.36 18.80
C ILE A 599 16.28 -12.47 18.28
N ALA A 600 16.21 -13.69 18.81
CA ALA A 600 17.03 -14.80 18.32
C ALA A 600 16.81 -15.07 16.82
N GLN A 601 15.55 -15.07 16.35
CA GLN A 601 15.23 -15.28 14.95
C GLN A 601 15.75 -14.15 14.04
N LEU A 602 15.63 -12.90 14.47
CA LEU A 602 16.20 -11.78 13.74
C LEU A 602 17.73 -11.89 13.71
N ASN A 603 18.37 -12.39 14.76
CA ASN A 603 19.82 -12.50 14.85
C ASN A 603 20.36 -13.51 13.82
N HIS A 604 19.72 -14.68 13.73
CA HIS A 604 20.08 -15.72 12.77
C HIS A 604 20.08 -15.24 11.31
N THR A 605 19.22 -14.28 10.95
CA THR A 605 19.22 -13.71 9.59
C THR A 605 20.45 -12.86 9.26
N THR A 606 21.24 -12.48 10.27
CA THR A 606 22.35 -11.52 10.17
C THR A 606 23.72 -12.11 10.54
N GLU A 607 23.78 -13.35 11.03
CA GLU A 607 25.00 -14.04 11.47
C GLU A 607 26.01 -14.21 10.31
N PRO A 608 27.25 -13.69 10.45
CA PRO A 608 28.30 -13.88 9.45
C PRO A 608 28.69 -15.37 9.32
N GLY A 609 28.75 -15.89 8.09
CA GLY A 609 29.21 -17.27 7.83
C GLY A 609 28.13 -18.35 7.80
N THR A 610 26.85 -18.02 8.10
CA THR A 610 25.73 -18.94 7.87
C THR A 610 25.32 -18.93 6.39
N ASN A 611 25.30 -20.09 5.72
CA ASN A 611 24.81 -20.27 4.35
C ASN A 611 23.26 -20.19 4.27
N ALA A 612 22.65 -19.18 4.90
CA ALA A 612 21.20 -19.03 4.98
C ALA A 612 20.59 -18.63 3.63
N THR A 613 19.66 -19.44 3.14
CA THR A 613 18.93 -19.17 1.89
C THR A 613 17.86 -18.09 2.09
N PRO A 614 17.36 -17.43 1.03
CA PRO A 614 16.19 -16.56 1.15
C PRO A 614 14.97 -17.26 1.75
N PHE A 615 14.82 -18.57 1.56
CA PHE A 615 13.73 -19.35 2.15
C PHE A 615 13.89 -19.50 3.68
N ASP A 616 15.12 -19.70 4.17
CA ASP A 616 15.42 -19.72 5.62
C ASP A 616 15.09 -18.37 6.25
N ILE A 617 15.54 -17.26 5.65
CA ILE A 617 15.27 -15.91 6.12
C ILE A 617 13.76 -15.63 6.16
N GLN A 618 13.01 -16.06 5.15
CA GLN A 618 11.55 -15.88 5.12
C GLN A 618 10.87 -16.63 6.28
N THR A 619 11.38 -17.81 6.62
CA THR A 619 10.87 -18.65 7.69
C THR A 619 11.10 -18.00 9.05
N TRP A 620 12.33 -17.55 9.34
CA TRP A 620 12.67 -16.90 10.61
C TRP A 620 11.92 -15.58 10.82
N LEU A 621 11.76 -14.77 9.76
CA LEU A 621 10.93 -13.56 9.81
C LEU A 621 9.43 -13.89 10.03
N SER A 622 8.94 -14.99 9.48
CA SER A 622 7.55 -15.42 9.67
C SER A 622 7.31 -15.82 11.13
N THR A 623 8.29 -16.49 11.74
CA THR A 623 8.30 -16.84 13.17
C THR A 623 8.35 -15.61 14.06
N ALA A 624 9.23 -14.66 13.76
CA ALA A 624 9.32 -13.40 14.49
C ALA A 624 7.98 -12.67 14.54
N LEU A 625 7.24 -12.56 13.43
CA LEU A 625 5.91 -11.94 13.42
C LEU A 625 4.88 -12.76 14.20
N THR A 626 4.93 -14.08 14.08
CA THR A 626 4.05 -15.01 14.81
C THR A 626 4.19 -14.84 16.32
N ASN A 627 5.42 -14.69 16.82
CA ASN A 627 5.68 -14.48 18.24
C ASN A 627 4.96 -13.24 18.80
N HIS A 628 4.90 -12.14 18.04
CA HIS A 628 4.18 -10.93 18.45
C HIS A 628 2.67 -11.16 18.53
N ASP A 629 2.12 -11.88 17.55
CA ASP A 629 0.69 -12.19 17.53
C ASP A 629 0.31 -13.14 18.69
N THR A 630 1.16 -14.13 19.00
CA THR A 630 0.99 -15.03 20.15
C THR A 630 1.06 -14.28 21.48
N CYS A 631 2.00 -13.34 21.63
CA CYS A 631 2.09 -12.52 22.85
C CYS A 631 0.77 -11.76 23.09
N ARG A 632 0.25 -11.08 22.05
CA ARG A 632 -1.01 -10.33 22.17
C ARG A 632 -2.20 -11.25 22.45
N ALA A 633 -2.23 -12.44 21.85
CA ALA A 633 -3.28 -13.43 22.06
C ALA A 633 -3.36 -13.85 23.53
N GLY A 634 -2.23 -14.11 24.20
CA GLY A 634 -2.21 -14.51 25.61
C GLY A 634 -2.87 -13.50 26.56
N PHE A 635 -2.68 -12.20 26.34
CA PHE A 635 -3.37 -11.15 27.13
C PHE A 635 -4.88 -11.14 26.89
N ASN A 636 -5.31 -11.32 25.62
CA ASN A 636 -6.73 -11.34 25.27
C ASN A 636 -7.42 -12.59 25.81
N GLU A 637 -6.78 -13.76 25.73
CA GLU A 637 -7.28 -15.05 26.24
C GLU A 637 -7.54 -15.00 27.75
N LEU A 638 -6.65 -14.35 28.50
CA LEU A 638 -6.78 -14.22 29.95
C LEU A 638 -7.66 -13.03 30.39
N GLY A 639 -8.16 -12.23 29.45
CA GLY A 639 -9.04 -11.07 29.73
C GLY A 639 -8.33 -9.91 30.41
N VAL A 640 -7.03 -9.72 30.17
CA VAL A 640 -6.17 -8.72 30.85
C VAL A 640 -5.48 -7.77 29.86
N SER A 641 -6.16 -7.44 28.77
CA SER A 641 -5.65 -6.63 27.66
C SER A 641 -5.76 -5.12 27.86
N ASP A 642 -6.27 -4.64 29.00
CA ASP A 642 -6.62 -3.25 29.27
C ASP A 642 -5.46 -2.40 29.84
N TYR A 643 -4.45 -3.03 30.45
CA TYR A 643 -3.39 -2.30 31.16
C TYR A 643 -1.97 -2.57 30.64
N VAL A 644 -1.41 -3.76 30.88
CA VAL A 644 0.00 -4.05 30.50
C VAL A 644 0.17 -4.07 28.99
N LEU A 645 -0.76 -4.69 28.25
CA LEU A 645 -0.67 -4.82 26.79
C LEU A 645 -0.63 -3.46 26.04
N PRO A 646 -1.48 -2.46 26.35
CA PRO A 646 -1.36 -1.12 25.79
C PRO A 646 -0.02 -0.45 26.11
N LEU A 647 0.52 -0.63 27.32
CA LEU A 647 1.83 -0.09 27.71
C LEU A 647 3.00 -0.74 26.95
N MET A 648 2.87 -2.02 26.60
CA MET A 648 3.80 -2.73 25.72
C MET A 648 3.65 -2.29 24.25
N SER A 649 2.46 -1.84 23.85
CA SER A 649 2.10 -1.52 22.46
C SER A 649 2.26 -0.04 22.09
N ASN A 650 2.16 0.87 23.07
CA ASN A 650 2.09 2.33 22.86
C ASN A 650 3.31 2.94 22.14
N ASN A 651 4.44 2.22 22.10
CA ASN A 651 5.68 2.67 21.46
C ASN A 651 6.31 1.65 20.49
N ASN A 652 5.64 0.53 20.16
CA ASN A 652 6.31 -0.57 19.46
C ASN A 652 5.85 -0.77 17.99
N ASN A 653 6.76 -0.53 17.04
CA ASN A 653 6.57 -0.77 15.61
C ASN A 653 7.09 -2.15 15.13
N VAL A 654 7.61 -3.01 16.02
CA VAL A 654 8.36 -4.22 15.66
C VAL A 654 7.60 -5.15 14.72
N SER A 655 6.32 -5.47 14.97
CA SER A 655 5.53 -6.35 14.09
C SER A 655 5.41 -5.80 12.66
N LYS A 656 5.25 -4.48 12.52
CA LYS A 656 5.20 -3.80 11.21
C LYS A 656 6.55 -3.82 10.52
N LEU A 657 7.65 -3.66 11.26
CA LEU A 657 9.01 -3.74 10.71
C LEU A 657 9.37 -5.16 10.27
N ILE A 658 8.96 -6.18 11.01
CA ILE A 658 9.11 -7.58 10.62
C ILE A 658 8.31 -7.87 9.34
N SER A 659 7.07 -7.39 9.24
CA SER A 659 6.26 -7.51 8.01
C SER A 659 6.91 -6.82 6.80
N ASN A 660 7.56 -5.67 7.00
CA ASN A 660 8.33 -5.04 5.94
C ASN A 660 9.50 -5.93 5.48
N ALA A 661 10.28 -6.46 6.43
CA ALA A 661 11.36 -7.39 6.14
C ALA A 661 10.84 -8.64 5.39
N LEU A 662 9.67 -9.17 5.77
CA LEU A 662 9.00 -10.29 5.09
C LEU A 662 8.71 -9.97 3.62
N ALA A 663 8.13 -8.80 3.31
CA ALA A 663 7.84 -8.41 1.94
C ALA A 663 9.10 -8.17 1.10
N ILE A 664 10.15 -7.60 1.71
CA ILE A 664 11.45 -7.36 1.08
C ILE A 664 12.14 -8.68 0.73
N ASN A 665 11.99 -9.74 1.53
CA ASN A 665 12.60 -11.03 1.22
C ASN A 665 11.72 -11.87 0.28
N ASN A 666 10.39 -11.78 0.37
CA ASN A 666 9.43 -12.59 -0.41
C ASN A 666 9.61 -12.48 -1.94
N ALA A 667 9.82 -11.29 -2.50
CA ALA A 667 10.05 -11.16 -3.95
C ALA A 667 11.46 -11.62 -4.43
N THR A 668 12.18 -12.43 -3.65
CA THR A 668 13.33 -13.26 -4.09
C THR A 668 13.05 -14.76 -4.08
N LEU A 669 11.84 -15.20 -3.70
CA LEU A 669 11.45 -16.60 -3.68
C LEU A 669 11.13 -17.10 -5.09
N THR A 670 12.16 -17.35 -5.89
CA THR A 670 12.11 -18.43 -6.88
C THR A 670 12.50 -19.71 -6.14
N PRO A 671 11.73 -20.82 -6.26
CA PRO A 671 12.21 -22.12 -5.83
C PRO A 671 13.50 -22.41 -6.61
N GLN A 672 14.66 -22.33 -5.96
CA GLN A 672 15.90 -22.74 -6.58
C GLN A 672 15.84 -24.25 -6.79
N THR A 673 15.72 -24.67 -8.05
CA THR A 673 15.94 -26.04 -8.51
C THR A 673 17.43 -26.36 -8.71
N ASN A 674 18.33 -25.62 -8.07
CA ASN A 674 19.77 -25.85 -8.21
C ASN A 674 20.22 -26.89 -7.19
N SER A 675 19.86 -28.14 -7.48
CA SER A 675 20.57 -29.29 -6.92
C SER A 675 21.94 -29.37 -7.59
N THR A 676 22.96 -28.79 -6.98
CA THR A 676 24.35 -29.18 -7.28
C THR A 676 24.57 -30.58 -6.72
N THR A 677 24.16 -31.60 -7.47
CA THR A 677 24.59 -32.98 -7.27
C THR A 677 26.06 -33.08 -7.62
N THR A 678 26.93 -33.26 -6.63
CA THR A 678 28.21 -33.93 -6.86
C THR A 678 27.97 -35.42 -7.05
N LYS A 679 28.91 -36.12 -7.70
CA LYS A 679 28.82 -37.49 -8.24
C LYS A 679 28.39 -38.62 -7.27
N GLU A 680 28.05 -38.33 -6.00
CA GLU A 680 27.59 -39.31 -5.01
C GLU A 680 26.19 -39.02 -4.40
N GLY A 681 25.46 -38.01 -4.86
CA GLY A 681 24.04 -37.84 -4.48
C GLY A 681 23.74 -37.39 -3.05
N PHE A 682 24.74 -36.96 -2.26
CA PHE A 682 24.56 -36.38 -0.92
C PHE A 682 25.12 -34.96 -0.81
N PRO A 683 24.50 -34.06 0.00
CA PRO A 683 25.01 -32.71 0.22
C PRO A 683 26.38 -32.70 0.92
N SER A 684 27.21 -31.71 0.59
CA SER A 684 28.58 -31.55 1.11
C SER A 684 28.70 -31.30 2.62
N TRP A 685 27.59 -31.03 3.32
CA TRP A 685 27.57 -30.78 4.76
C TRP A 685 27.26 -32.03 5.60
N LEU A 686 27.01 -33.19 4.98
CA LEU A 686 26.61 -34.42 5.67
C LEU A 686 27.83 -35.19 6.23
N SER A 687 27.91 -35.33 7.55
CA SER A 687 29.01 -36.05 8.20
C SER A 687 28.92 -37.57 8.00
N THR A 688 30.06 -38.26 8.04
CA THR A 688 30.16 -39.72 7.99
C THR A 688 29.49 -40.40 9.20
N GLY A 689 29.39 -39.71 10.34
CA GLY A 689 28.72 -40.20 11.55
C GLY A 689 27.19 -40.19 11.43
N ASP A 690 26.62 -39.15 10.81
CA ASP A 690 25.19 -39.10 10.51
C ASP A 690 24.82 -40.22 9.53
N ARG A 691 25.66 -40.51 8.52
CA ARG A 691 25.45 -41.62 7.58
C ARG A 691 25.30 -43.00 8.24
N LYS A 692 26.02 -43.28 9.33
CA LYS A 692 25.93 -44.55 10.09
C LYS A 692 24.70 -44.63 11.00
N LEU A 693 24.21 -43.50 11.52
CA LEU A 693 22.95 -43.41 12.27
C LEU A 693 21.72 -43.70 11.39
N LEU A 694 21.81 -43.41 10.08
CA LEU A 694 20.74 -43.61 9.08
C LEU A 694 20.44 -45.07 8.74
N GLN A 695 21.36 -45.99 9.02
CA GLN A 695 21.22 -47.42 8.67
C GLN A 695 20.89 -48.30 9.88
N SER A 696 20.81 -47.74 11.10
CA SER A 696 20.55 -48.49 12.33
C SER A 696 19.08 -48.42 12.77
N SER A 697 18.49 -49.58 13.09
CA SER A 697 17.15 -49.68 13.69
C SER A 697 17.08 -49.07 15.10
N THR A 698 18.21 -49.04 15.80
CA THR A 698 18.41 -48.52 17.16
C THR A 698 19.57 -47.52 17.17
N PRO A 699 19.30 -46.20 17.10
CA PRO A 699 20.37 -45.21 17.20
C PRO A 699 21.06 -45.31 18.55
N THR A 700 22.40 -45.33 18.58
CA THR A 700 23.18 -45.39 19.83
C THR A 700 22.83 -44.18 20.69
N ALA A 701 22.29 -44.43 21.88
CA ALA A 701 21.86 -43.37 22.79
C ALA A 701 23.05 -42.73 23.49
N ASN A 702 23.05 -41.40 23.60
CA ASN A 702 24.00 -40.67 24.44
C ASN A 702 23.58 -40.71 25.90
N LEU A 703 22.27 -40.62 26.15
CA LEU A 703 21.67 -40.77 27.48
C LEU A 703 20.42 -41.66 27.40
N VAL A 704 20.18 -42.39 28.47
CA VAL A 704 18.98 -43.18 28.68
C VAL A 704 18.21 -42.60 29.86
N VAL A 705 16.93 -42.33 29.66
CA VAL A 705 15.98 -41.96 30.71
C VAL A 705 15.11 -43.17 31.00
N ALA A 706 15.06 -43.59 32.26
CA ALA A 706 14.24 -44.72 32.69
C ALA A 706 13.70 -44.51 34.10
N LYS A 707 12.36 -44.55 34.25
CA LYS A 707 11.70 -44.38 35.55
C LYS A 707 12.09 -45.45 36.57
N ASP A 708 12.39 -46.66 36.09
CA ASP A 708 12.81 -47.81 36.90
C ASP A 708 14.25 -47.69 37.45
N GLY A 709 14.99 -46.62 37.08
CA GLY A 709 16.36 -46.39 37.53
C GLY A 709 17.42 -47.12 36.71
N THR A 710 17.06 -47.85 35.65
CA THR A 710 18.01 -48.57 34.78
C THR A 710 18.70 -47.69 33.73
N GLY A 711 18.39 -46.39 33.73
CA GLY A 711 18.97 -45.38 32.82
C GLY A 711 19.89 -44.42 33.57
N ASN A 712 20.47 -43.48 32.82
CA ASN A 712 21.30 -42.42 33.39
C ASN A 712 20.48 -41.44 34.26
N PHE A 713 19.23 -41.20 33.89
CA PHE A 713 18.32 -40.29 34.60
C PHE A 713 16.92 -40.90 34.74
N ARG A 714 16.17 -40.46 35.76
CA ARG A 714 14.77 -40.90 35.98
C ARG A 714 13.74 -40.00 35.31
N THR A 715 14.12 -38.75 35.05
CA THR A 715 13.26 -37.73 34.45
C THR A 715 13.85 -37.26 33.13
N ILE A 716 12.99 -36.80 32.23
CA ILE A 716 13.43 -36.32 30.92
C ILE A 716 14.10 -34.96 31.08
N GLN A 717 13.60 -34.09 31.99
CA GLN A 717 14.21 -32.79 32.22
C GLN A 717 15.68 -32.89 32.66
N GLN A 718 16.02 -33.84 33.54
CA GLN A 718 17.42 -34.07 33.93
C GLN A 718 18.32 -34.45 32.75
N ALA A 719 17.82 -35.28 31.82
CA ALA A 719 18.58 -35.64 30.63
C ALA A 719 18.73 -34.44 29.66
N ILE A 720 17.74 -33.57 29.56
CA ILE A 720 17.82 -32.32 28.80
C ILE A 720 18.83 -31.37 29.44
N ASP A 721 18.81 -31.23 30.76
CA ASP A 721 19.77 -30.39 31.52
C ASP A 721 21.21 -30.91 31.37
N ALA A 722 21.39 -32.23 31.34
CA ALA A 722 22.67 -32.86 31.07
C ALA A 722 23.12 -32.65 29.61
N ALA A 723 22.20 -32.81 28.65
CA ALA A 723 22.47 -32.55 27.24
C ALA A 723 22.86 -31.08 26.98
N ALA A 724 22.36 -30.13 27.78
CA ALA A 724 22.74 -28.72 27.69
C ALA A 724 24.20 -28.45 28.06
N LYS A 725 24.86 -29.35 28.78
CA LYS A 725 26.28 -29.24 29.19
C LYS A 725 27.26 -29.83 28.18
N ARG A 726 26.78 -30.41 27.08
CA ARG A 726 27.62 -31.11 26.09
C ARG A 726 28.48 -30.12 25.28
N SER A 727 29.70 -30.53 24.95
CA SER A 727 30.61 -29.73 24.13
C SER A 727 30.46 -29.97 22.62
N SER A 728 29.91 -31.13 22.21
CA SER A 728 29.74 -31.46 20.78
C SER A 728 28.50 -30.79 20.19
N SER A 729 28.51 -30.46 18.90
CA SER A 729 27.38 -29.86 18.16
C SER A 729 26.52 -30.88 17.40
N GLY A 730 26.96 -32.14 17.33
CA GLY A 730 26.28 -33.23 16.63
C GLY A 730 24.93 -33.63 17.25
N ARG A 731 24.25 -34.59 16.60
CA ARG A 731 23.00 -35.19 17.10
C ARG A 731 23.20 -35.74 18.51
N PHE A 732 22.34 -35.36 19.44
CA PHE A 732 22.35 -35.89 20.80
C PHE A 732 21.09 -36.69 21.06
N VAL A 733 21.24 -38.00 21.16
CA VAL A 733 20.15 -38.97 21.25
C VAL A 733 19.86 -39.28 22.71
N ILE A 734 18.64 -38.99 23.15
CA ILE A 734 18.11 -39.37 24.46
C ILE A 734 17.08 -40.47 24.22
N ASN A 735 17.41 -41.68 24.65
CA ASN A 735 16.46 -42.78 24.67
C ASN A 735 15.60 -42.68 25.93
N VAL A 736 14.28 -42.59 25.76
CA VAL A 736 13.30 -42.52 26.84
C VAL A 736 12.57 -43.84 26.87
N LYS A 737 12.94 -44.68 27.84
CA LYS A 737 12.32 -46.00 28.00
C LYS A 737 10.81 -45.90 28.23
N ARG A 738 10.11 -47.01 28.07
CA ARG A 738 8.68 -47.13 28.38
C ARG A 738 8.34 -46.56 29.75
N GLY A 739 7.21 -45.89 29.83
CA GLY A 739 6.71 -45.26 31.04
C GLY A 739 5.82 -44.06 30.72
N VAL A 740 5.05 -43.65 31.72
CA VAL A 740 4.30 -42.40 31.71
C VAL A 740 5.10 -41.37 32.50
N TYR A 741 5.58 -40.33 31.85
CA TYR A 741 6.40 -39.25 32.41
C TYR A 741 5.52 -38.03 32.63
N GLU A 742 5.17 -37.76 33.89
CA GLU A 742 4.35 -36.61 34.28
C GLU A 742 5.24 -35.39 34.48
N GLU A 743 5.57 -34.75 33.37
CA GLU A 743 6.53 -33.64 33.31
C GLU A 743 6.06 -32.61 32.29
N ASN A 744 6.12 -31.32 32.66
CA ASN A 744 6.04 -30.22 31.71
C ASN A 744 7.45 -29.84 31.28
N ILE A 745 7.81 -30.11 30.02
CA ILE A 745 9.19 -30.03 29.53
C ILE A 745 9.34 -28.89 28.52
N SER A 746 10.43 -28.14 28.64
CA SER A 746 10.84 -27.16 27.63
C SER A 746 12.23 -27.53 27.08
N ILE A 747 12.31 -27.72 25.76
CA ILE A 747 13.54 -28.15 25.07
C ILE A 747 14.02 -27.01 24.17
N GLY A 748 15.14 -26.39 24.55
CA GLY A 748 15.82 -25.34 23.77
C GLY A 748 15.58 -23.90 24.22
N SER A 749 14.70 -23.65 25.19
CA SER A 749 14.51 -22.28 25.73
C SER A 749 15.69 -21.86 26.60
N GLY A 750 16.38 -20.77 26.23
CA GLY A 750 17.41 -20.13 27.06
C GLY A 750 18.79 -20.81 27.13
N SER A 751 18.94 -22.05 26.63
CA SER A 751 20.17 -22.85 26.73
C SER A 751 20.95 -23.03 25.43
N GLY A 752 20.45 -22.52 24.30
CA GLY A 752 21.10 -22.70 22.99
C GLY A 752 21.11 -24.15 22.48
N LEU A 753 20.34 -25.04 23.11
CA LEU A 753 20.29 -26.47 22.80
C LEU A 753 19.69 -26.72 21.40
N LYS A 754 20.41 -27.46 20.56
CA LYS A 754 20.01 -27.86 19.19
C LYS A 754 20.20 -29.36 19.00
N ASN A 755 19.72 -29.92 17.88
CA ASN A 755 20.00 -31.29 17.43
C ASN A 755 19.68 -32.40 18.46
N ILE A 756 18.66 -32.19 19.30
CA ILE A 756 18.20 -33.21 20.26
C ILE A 756 17.30 -34.21 19.54
N MET A 757 17.50 -35.49 19.81
CA MET A 757 16.61 -36.55 19.38
C MET A 757 16.04 -37.28 20.58
N LEU A 758 14.73 -37.23 20.76
CA LEU A 758 14.02 -38.09 21.71
C LEU A 758 13.54 -39.36 20.99
N VAL A 759 13.95 -40.51 21.51
CA VAL A 759 13.51 -41.81 21.00
C VAL A 759 12.77 -42.52 22.11
N GLY A 760 11.50 -42.81 21.92
CA GLY A 760 10.74 -43.67 22.83
C GLY A 760 10.80 -45.14 22.42
N ASP A 761 10.48 -46.04 23.35
CA ASP A 761 10.31 -47.48 23.11
C ASP A 761 9.07 -47.80 22.24
N GLY A 762 8.31 -46.77 21.84
CA GLY A 762 7.11 -46.85 21.01
C GLY A 762 6.02 -45.92 21.53
N LEU A 763 5.23 -45.33 20.62
CA LEU A 763 4.25 -44.30 20.98
C LEU A 763 3.19 -44.77 21.99
N ARG A 764 2.93 -46.08 22.08
CA ARG A 764 2.01 -46.65 23.08
C ARG A 764 2.66 -46.86 24.46
N TYR A 765 3.98 -46.90 24.52
CA TYR A 765 4.74 -47.31 25.71
C TYR A 765 5.45 -46.15 26.39
N THR A 766 5.94 -45.17 25.63
CA THR A 766 6.57 -43.96 26.17
C THR A 766 5.64 -42.77 25.99
N ILE A 767 5.13 -42.23 27.10
CA ILE A 767 4.17 -41.13 27.11
C ILE A 767 4.68 -40.02 28.01
N ILE A 768 4.71 -38.78 27.52
CA ILE A 768 4.94 -37.58 28.31
C ILE A 768 3.60 -36.88 28.48
N THR A 769 3.19 -36.59 29.72
CA THR A 769 1.85 -36.10 30.03
C THR A 769 1.85 -34.93 31.01
N GLY A 770 0.90 -34.02 30.81
CA GLY A 770 0.61 -32.87 31.67
C GLY A 770 -0.86 -32.45 31.55
N SER A 771 -1.28 -31.41 32.27
CA SER A 771 -2.70 -31.01 32.33
C SER A 771 -2.93 -29.49 32.40
N ARG A 772 -1.91 -28.69 32.06
CA ARG A 772 -2.05 -27.22 32.02
C ARG A 772 -3.03 -26.81 30.94
N SER A 773 -3.80 -25.76 31.21
CA SER A 773 -4.88 -25.29 30.33
C SER A 773 -5.23 -23.82 30.60
N VAL A 774 -5.95 -23.20 29.67
CA VAL A 774 -6.48 -21.84 29.85
C VAL A 774 -7.53 -21.78 30.95
N GLY A 775 -8.41 -22.79 31.05
CA GLY A 775 -9.34 -22.92 32.17
C GLY A 775 -8.62 -22.98 33.53
N GLY A 776 -7.42 -23.58 33.57
CA GLY A 776 -6.53 -23.61 34.73
C GLY A 776 -5.65 -22.38 34.94
N GLY A 777 -5.84 -21.30 34.17
CA GLY A 777 -5.10 -20.03 34.33
C GLY A 777 -3.77 -19.93 33.58
N SER A 778 -3.38 -20.93 32.77
CA SER A 778 -2.27 -20.80 31.82
C SER A 778 -2.69 -20.01 30.59
N THR A 779 -1.76 -19.46 29.80
CA THR A 779 -2.09 -19.11 28.40
C THR A 779 -2.12 -20.36 27.54
N THR A 780 -2.69 -20.27 26.34
CA THR A 780 -2.58 -21.37 25.36
C THR A 780 -1.11 -21.72 25.07
N PHE A 781 -0.24 -20.71 24.95
CA PHE A 781 1.19 -20.89 24.67
C PHE A 781 1.93 -21.69 25.76
N ASN A 782 1.64 -21.41 27.03
CA ASN A 782 2.32 -22.03 28.18
C ASN A 782 1.57 -23.25 28.75
N SER A 783 0.43 -23.61 28.15
CA SER A 783 -0.31 -24.83 28.49
C SER A 783 0.35 -26.11 27.97
N ALA A 784 1.37 -25.99 27.10
CA ALA A 784 2.04 -27.11 26.47
C ALA A 784 2.63 -28.10 27.50
N THR A 785 2.32 -29.38 27.33
CA THR A 785 3.00 -30.45 28.08
C THR A 785 4.46 -30.53 27.67
N VAL A 786 4.73 -30.54 26.35
CA VAL A 786 6.10 -30.42 25.83
C VAL A 786 6.18 -29.23 24.87
N ALA A 787 7.11 -28.33 25.15
CA ALA A 787 7.46 -27.20 24.30
C ALA A 787 8.84 -27.42 23.68
N VAL A 788 8.91 -27.38 22.35
CA VAL A 788 10.16 -27.59 21.60
C VAL A 788 10.53 -26.33 20.82
N THR A 789 11.70 -25.77 21.12
CA THR A 789 12.32 -24.66 20.39
C THR A 789 13.76 -24.96 19.97
N ALA A 790 14.24 -26.17 20.20
CA ALA A 790 15.57 -26.64 19.78
C ALA A 790 15.59 -27.00 18.28
N ASP A 791 16.31 -26.22 17.46
CA ASP A 791 16.41 -26.49 16.01
C ASP A 791 16.97 -27.88 15.72
N GLY A 792 16.47 -28.52 14.66
CA GLY A 792 16.86 -29.88 14.27
C GLY A 792 16.34 -30.97 15.22
N PHE A 793 15.37 -30.63 16.07
CA PHE A 793 14.76 -31.59 17.00
C PHE A 793 14.10 -32.75 16.25
N ILE A 794 14.31 -33.96 16.75
CA ILE A 794 13.62 -35.16 16.27
C ILE A 794 12.94 -35.84 17.44
N ALA A 795 11.66 -36.20 17.28
CA ALA A 795 11.01 -37.17 18.14
C ALA A 795 10.62 -38.39 17.34
N ARG A 796 10.85 -39.58 17.90
CA ARG A 796 10.44 -40.85 17.30
C ARG A 796 9.81 -41.75 18.34
N GLY A 797 8.65 -42.32 18.01
CA GLY A 797 8.06 -43.40 18.81
C GLY A 797 7.68 -42.98 20.23
N ILE A 798 7.16 -41.76 20.41
CA ILE A 798 6.78 -41.21 21.72
C ILE A 798 5.43 -40.49 21.61
N THR A 799 4.67 -40.46 22.71
CA THR A 799 3.39 -39.74 22.78
C THR A 799 3.49 -38.52 23.68
N PHE A 800 2.97 -37.39 23.21
CA PHE A 800 2.80 -36.16 23.96
C PHE A 800 1.31 -36.00 24.27
N ARG A 801 0.96 -35.85 25.54
CA ARG A 801 -0.43 -35.86 26.01
C ARG A 801 -0.74 -34.69 26.92
N ASN A 802 -1.89 -34.05 26.71
CA ASN A 802 -2.50 -33.15 27.68
C ASN A 802 -3.85 -33.72 28.17
N THR A 803 -3.97 -33.91 29.48
CA THR A 803 -5.13 -34.55 30.13
C THR A 803 -6.12 -33.57 30.74
N ALA A 804 -6.01 -32.26 30.48
CA ALA A 804 -6.92 -31.26 31.05
C ALA A 804 -8.42 -31.54 30.76
N GLY A 805 -8.74 -32.12 29.61
CA GLY A 805 -10.13 -32.38 29.22
C GLY A 805 -10.79 -31.20 28.51
N PRO A 806 -11.91 -31.42 27.79
CA PRO A 806 -12.52 -30.40 26.96
C PRO A 806 -13.19 -29.27 27.76
N GLN A 807 -13.56 -29.52 29.02
CA GLN A 807 -14.13 -28.53 29.94
C GLN A 807 -13.13 -27.43 30.35
N ASN A 808 -11.84 -27.69 30.19
CA ASN A 808 -10.77 -26.76 30.54
C ASN A 808 -10.30 -25.89 29.37
N HIS A 809 -11.03 -25.94 28.24
CA HIS A 809 -10.76 -25.17 27.03
C HIS A 809 -9.35 -25.47 26.46
N GLN A 810 -8.61 -24.47 25.97
CA GLN A 810 -7.32 -24.66 25.29
C GLN A 810 -6.30 -25.36 26.19
N ALA A 811 -5.74 -26.49 25.73
CA ALA A 811 -4.80 -27.29 26.49
C ALA A 811 -3.84 -28.07 25.56
N VAL A 812 -2.63 -27.55 25.40
CA VAL A 812 -1.68 -28.02 24.38
C VAL A 812 -0.92 -29.27 24.85
N ALA A 813 -0.86 -30.30 24.01
CA ALA A 813 -0.04 -31.50 24.25
C ALA A 813 1.41 -31.27 23.80
N LEU A 814 1.60 -30.85 22.54
CA LEU A 814 2.90 -30.45 22.02
C LEU A 814 2.80 -29.06 21.39
N ARG A 815 3.74 -28.18 21.75
CA ARG A 815 4.05 -26.97 20.99
C ARG A 815 5.41 -27.09 20.33
N SER A 816 5.46 -27.07 19.00
CA SER A 816 6.73 -26.95 18.26
C SER A 816 6.89 -25.55 17.68
N GLY A 817 7.99 -24.90 18.01
CA GLY A 817 8.51 -23.69 17.37
C GLY A 817 9.95 -23.87 16.91
N ALA A 818 10.41 -25.12 16.75
CA ALA A 818 11.76 -25.48 16.32
C ALA A 818 11.83 -25.62 14.79
N ASP A 819 12.87 -25.04 14.19
CA ASP A 819 13.09 -25.17 12.76
C ASP A 819 13.69 -26.53 12.41
N LEU A 820 13.34 -27.03 11.22
CA LEU A 820 13.78 -28.34 10.73
C LEU A 820 13.45 -29.48 11.72
N SER A 821 12.30 -29.38 12.40
CA SER A 821 11.87 -30.37 13.38
C SER A 821 11.09 -31.52 12.73
N VAL A 822 11.37 -32.74 13.19
CA VAL A 822 10.71 -33.96 12.71
C VAL A 822 10.03 -34.72 13.83
N PHE A 823 8.81 -35.16 13.56
CA PHE A 823 8.07 -36.06 14.43
C PHE A 823 7.71 -37.28 13.60
N TYR A 824 8.26 -38.44 13.97
CA TYR A 824 8.09 -39.68 13.22
C TYR A 824 7.47 -40.76 14.10
N ARG A 825 6.28 -41.23 13.75
CA ARG A 825 5.55 -42.22 14.56
C ARG A 825 5.33 -41.76 16.00
N CYS A 826 4.95 -40.49 16.15
CA CYS A 826 4.60 -39.91 17.45
C CYS A 826 3.08 -39.84 17.64
N GLY A 827 2.65 -39.88 18.89
CA GLY A 827 1.27 -39.60 19.29
C GLY A 827 1.11 -38.18 19.83
N PHE A 828 -0.01 -37.53 19.51
CA PHE A 828 -0.42 -36.25 20.05
C PHE A 828 -1.84 -36.36 20.56
N GLU A 829 -2.02 -36.26 21.87
CA GLU A 829 -3.29 -36.59 22.52
C GLU A 829 -3.79 -35.42 23.37
N GLY A 830 -4.97 -34.90 23.03
CA GLY A 830 -5.61 -33.81 23.75
C GLY A 830 -7.07 -33.65 23.35
N TYR A 831 -7.63 -32.47 23.62
CA TYR A 831 -8.96 -32.07 23.21
C TYR A 831 -8.90 -30.78 22.37
N GLN A 832 -9.09 -29.62 22.98
CA GLN A 832 -8.96 -28.34 22.28
C GLN A 832 -7.47 -27.97 22.20
N ASP A 833 -7.03 -27.54 21.02
CA ASP A 833 -5.67 -27.03 20.78
C ASP A 833 -4.55 -28.09 21.03
N THR A 834 -4.78 -29.36 20.69
CA THR A 834 -3.83 -30.47 20.96
C THR A 834 -2.41 -30.21 20.43
N LEU A 835 -2.27 -29.94 19.13
CA LEU A 835 -0.99 -29.80 18.44
C LEU A 835 -0.81 -28.35 17.98
N TYR A 836 0.05 -27.64 18.69
CA TYR A 836 0.42 -26.27 18.34
C TYR A 836 1.64 -26.28 17.43
N VAL A 837 1.39 -26.31 16.11
CA VAL A 837 2.39 -26.06 15.06
C VAL A 837 2.71 -24.56 15.01
N HIS A 838 3.36 -24.08 16.07
CA HIS A 838 3.49 -22.66 16.38
C HIS A 838 4.16 -21.87 15.26
N SER A 839 5.37 -22.25 14.85
CA SER A 839 6.20 -21.49 13.91
C SER A 839 7.32 -22.35 13.27
N GLN A 840 8.10 -21.79 12.34
CA GLN A 840 9.19 -22.48 11.61
C GLN A 840 8.75 -23.63 10.69
N ARG A 841 9.70 -24.40 10.14
CA ARG A 841 9.44 -25.57 9.27
C ARG A 841 9.37 -26.85 10.07
N GLN A 842 8.32 -27.62 9.84
CA GLN A 842 8.03 -28.82 10.62
C GLN A 842 7.54 -29.95 9.71
N PHE A 843 7.99 -31.17 10.00
CA PHE A 843 7.55 -32.36 9.29
C PHE A 843 7.02 -33.42 10.26
N TYR A 844 5.79 -33.86 10.02
CA TYR A 844 5.14 -34.92 10.79
C TYR A 844 4.88 -36.10 9.86
N ARG A 845 5.40 -37.27 10.21
CA ARG A 845 5.33 -38.47 9.38
C ARG A 845 4.80 -39.63 10.18
N GLU A 846 3.75 -40.28 9.68
CA GLU A 846 3.16 -41.48 10.32
C GLU A 846 2.74 -41.23 11.78
N CYS A 847 2.35 -39.99 12.09
CA CYS A 847 1.91 -39.57 13.41
C CYS A 847 0.42 -39.86 13.63
N TYR A 848 0.04 -39.95 14.89
CA TYR A 848 -1.35 -40.08 15.35
C TYR A 848 -1.74 -38.83 16.11
N ILE A 849 -2.72 -38.08 15.61
CA ILE A 849 -3.13 -36.79 16.20
C ILE A 849 -4.58 -36.88 16.62
N TYR A 850 -4.88 -36.62 17.88
CA TYR A 850 -6.21 -36.69 18.46
C TYR A 850 -6.66 -35.34 19.03
N GLY A 851 -7.87 -34.90 18.72
CA GLY A 851 -8.43 -33.71 19.36
C GLY A 851 -9.84 -33.37 18.91
N THR A 852 -10.30 -32.17 19.25
CA THR A 852 -11.68 -31.72 19.08
C THR A 852 -11.77 -30.37 18.38
N VAL A 853 -11.67 -29.26 19.12
CA VAL A 853 -11.68 -27.90 18.60
C VAL A 853 -10.26 -27.48 18.25
N ASP A 854 -10.05 -27.00 17.03
CA ASP A 854 -8.80 -26.38 16.56
C ASP A 854 -7.53 -27.20 16.84
N PHE A 855 -7.62 -28.53 16.79
CA PHE A 855 -6.61 -29.38 17.42
C PHE A 855 -5.29 -29.51 16.64
N ILE A 856 -5.22 -28.97 15.42
CA ILE A 856 -3.97 -28.67 14.70
C ILE A 856 -3.98 -27.18 14.34
N PHE A 857 -3.21 -26.37 15.07
CA PHE A 857 -3.28 -24.91 14.92
C PHE A 857 -1.93 -24.24 15.06
N GLY A 858 -1.86 -22.99 14.59
CA GLY A 858 -0.65 -22.19 14.61
C GLY A 858 -0.29 -21.63 13.25
N ASN A 859 0.97 -21.22 13.12
CA ASN A 859 1.46 -20.50 11.94
C ASN A 859 2.85 -21.00 11.49
N ALA A 860 3.16 -22.28 11.70
CA ALA A 860 4.31 -22.94 11.07
C ALA A 860 4.11 -23.10 9.55
N ALA A 861 5.20 -23.41 8.84
CA ALA A 861 5.15 -24.13 7.57
C ALA A 861 5.21 -25.63 7.90
N ALA A 862 4.05 -26.26 8.06
CA ALA A 862 3.94 -27.63 8.53
C ALA A 862 3.39 -28.55 7.45
N VAL A 863 4.08 -29.67 7.21
CA VAL A 863 3.56 -30.77 6.38
C VAL A 863 3.33 -31.99 7.26
N LEU A 864 2.08 -32.46 7.27
CA LEU A 864 1.68 -33.69 7.92
C LEU A 864 1.46 -34.74 6.82
N GLN A 865 2.38 -35.69 6.71
CA GLN A 865 2.40 -36.68 5.65
C GLN A 865 2.14 -38.08 6.20
N ASN A 866 1.24 -38.83 5.56
CA ASN A 866 0.87 -40.19 5.98
C ASN A 866 0.44 -40.27 7.47
N CYS A 867 -0.19 -39.21 7.99
CA CYS A 867 -0.63 -39.17 9.37
C CYS A 867 -2.07 -39.70 9.53
N MET A 868 -2.38 -40.19 10.72
CA MET A 868 -3.73 -40.52 11.16
C MET A 868 -4.24 -39.39 12.05
N ILE A 869 -5.29 -38.70 11.61
CA ILE A 869 -5.85 -37.51 12.25
C ILE A 869 -7.25 -37.86 12.73
N TYR A 870 -7.42 -37.93 14.04
CA TYR A 870 -8.64 -38.41 14.68
C TYR A 870 -9.37 -37.29 15.41
N ALA A 871 -10.57 -36.96 14.94
CA ALA A 871 -11.48 -36.13 15.71
C ALA A 871 -12.15 -36.97 16.81
N ARG A 872 -12.11 -36.46 18.04
CA ARG A 872 -12.66 -37.09 19.23
C ARG A 872 -14.04 -36.55 19.57
N ARG A 873 -14.72 -37.17 20.54
CA ARG A 873 -15.97 -36.65 21.09
C ARG A 873 -15.72 -35.32 21.82
N PRO A 874 -16.31 -34.19 21.37
CA PRO A 874 -16.21 -32.92 22.08
C PRO A 874 -17.29 -32.80 23.17
N MET A 875 -17.37 -31.66 23.85
CA MET A 875 -18.50 -31.37 24.73
C MET A 875 -19.80 -31.20 23.94
N SER A 876 -20.95 -31.41 24.60
CA SER A 876 -22.26 -31.13 24.02
C SER A 876 -22.32 -29.71 23.45
N GLY A 877 -22.85 -29.57 22.23
CA GLY A 877 -22.97 -28.29 21.51
C GLY A 877 -21.69 -27.79 20.82
N GLN A 878 -20.53 -28.41 21.04
CA GLN A 878 -19.30 -28.07 20.33
C GLN A 878 -19.24 -28.74 18.94
N LYS A 879 -18.34 -28.22 18.11
CA LYS A 879 -18.00 -28.74 16.79
C LYS A 879 -16.54 -29.12 16.76
N ASN A 880 -16.20 -30.22 16.09
CA ASN A 880 -14.81 -30.55 15.85
C ASN A 880 -14.27 -29.74 14.68
N VAL A 881 -13.04 -29.28 14.80
CA VAL A 881 -12.35 -28.50 13.78
C VAL A 881 -10.91 -28.99 13.72
N VAL A 882 -10.53 -29.60 12.59
CA VAL A 882 -9.20 -30.19 12.43
C VAL A 882 -8.12 -29.13 12.43
N THR A 883 -8.31 -28.04 11.66
CA THR A 883 -7.30 -27.00 11.54
C THR A 883 -7.78 -25.59 11.88
N ALA A 884 -6.94 -24.82 12.57
CA ALA A 884 -7.12 -23.38 12.77
C ALA A 884 -5.83 -22.64 12.44
N GLN A 885 -5.61 -22.42 11.14
CA GLN A 885 -4.35 -21.85 10.66
C GLN A 885 -4.32 -20.33 10.85
N GLY A 886 -3.24 -19.84 11.45
CA GLY A 886 -3.12 -18.49 12.01
C GLY A 886 -2.25 -17.51 11.22
N ARG A 887 -2.20 -17.59 9.89
CA ARG A 887 -1.38 -16.64 9.08
C ARG A 887 -1.98 -15.23 9.07
N THR A 888 -1.21 -14.24 9.52
CA THR A 888 -1.64 -12.83 9.66
C THR A 888 -1.13 -11.91 8.58
N ASP A 889 -0.07 -12.29 7.85
CA ASP A 889 0.49 -11.50 6.75
C ASP A 889 0.63 -12.36 5.47
N PRO A 890 0.21 -11.85 4.30
CA PRO A 890 0.26 -12.62 3.04
C PRO A 890 1.68 -12.96 2.57
N ASN A 891 2.70 -12.28 3.11
CA ASN A 891 4.10 -12.55 2.82
C ASN A 891 4.70 -13.64 3.69
N GLN A 892 4.04 -14.09 4.76
CA GLN A 892 4.52 -15.26 5.50
C GLN A 892 4.47 -16.51 4.62
N ASN A 893 5.55 -17.31 4.64
CA ASN A 893 5.66 -18.57 3.91
C ASN A 893 5.03 -19.76 4.65
N THR A 894 4.04 -19.49 5.51
CA THR A 894 3.48 -20.43 6.48
C THR A 894 2.12 -20.98 6.04
N GLY A 895 1.67 -22.05 6.69
CA GLY A 895 0.44 -22.76 6.36
C GLY A 895 0.49 -24.22 6.82
N ILE A 896 -0.66 -24.89 6.76
CA ILE A 896 -0.78 -26.31 7.11
C ILE A 896 -1.08 -27.10 5.84
N SER A 897 -0.22 -28.05 5.52
CA SER A 897 -0.40 -29.00 4.42
C SER A 897 -0.64 -30.40 4.98
N ILE A 898 -1.84 -30.92 4.76
CA ILE A 898 -2.21 -32.30 5.09
C ILE A 898 -2.10 -33.12 3.80
N HIS A 899 -1.07 -33.97 3.74
CA HIS A 899 -0.68 -34.66 2.53
C HIS A 899 -0.75 -36.18 2.73
N ASN A 900 -1.45 -36.89 1.84
CA ASN A 900 -1.54 -38.34 1.85
C ASN A 900 -1.89 -38.93 3.24
N SER A 901 -2.75 -38.25 3.99
CA SER A 901 -3.09 -38.60 5.37
C SER A 901 -4.52 -39.14 5.45
N ARG A 902 -5.01 -39.45 6.64
CA ARG A 902 -6.40 -39.88 6.87
C ARG A 902 -7.03 -39.06 7.99
N VAL A 903 -8.19 -38.47 7.72
CA VAL A 903 -9.00 -37.76 8.70
C VAL A 903 -10.20 -38.65 9.06
N MET A 904 -10.27 -39.08 10.32
CA MET A 904 -11.18 -40.11 10.79
C MET A 904 -11.81 -39.74 12.14
N ALA A 905 -12.87 -40.45 12.50
CA ALA A 905 -13.45 -40.37 13.84
C ALA A 905 -12.72 -41.29 14.81
N ALA A 906 -12.41 -40.81 16.01
CA ALA A 906 -11.91 -41.66 17.08
C ALA A 906 -13.03 -42.59 17.60
N PRO A 907 -12.70 -43.70 18.28
CA PRO A 907 -13.69 -44.64 18.79
C PRO A 907 -14.74 -44.02 19.71
N ASP A 908 -14.41 -42.94 20.43
CA ASP A 908 -15.34 -42.23 21.32
C ASP A 908 -16.34 -41.33 20.56
N LEU A 909 -16.01 -40.91 19.33
CA LEU A 909 -16.87 -40.10 18.46
C LEU A 909 -17.76 -40.97 17.57
N MET A 910 -17.25 -42.12 17.09
CA MET A 910 -17.96 -42.98 16.13
C MET A 910 -19.43 -43.27 16.48
N PRO A 911 -19.78 -43.67 17.73
CA PRO A 911 -21.16 -43.98 18.09
C PRO A 911 -22.10 -42.77 18.11
N VAL A 912 -21.54 -41.56 18.13
CA VAL A 912 -22.28 -40.29 18.29
C VAL A 912 -21.98 -39.31 17.16
N LEU A 913 -21.55 -39.81 15.99
CA LEU A 913 -21.18 -38.99 14.84
C LEU A 913 -22.31 -38.06 14.38
N SER A 914 -23.55 -38.51 14.45
CA SER A 914 -24.71 -37.68 14.08
C SER A 914 -24.93 -36.49 15.03
N SER A 915 -24.44 -36.56 16.26
CA SER A 915 -24.59 -35.51 17.28
C SER A 915 -23.54 -34.40 17.17
N PHE A 916 -22.43 -34.62 16.46
CA PHE A 916 -21.31 -33.67 16.42
C PHE A 916 -20.80 -33.45 14.99
N ARG A 917 -20.84 -32.21 14.54
CA ARG A 917 -20.29 -31.84 13.23
C ARG A 917 -18.76 -31.69 13.32
N SER A 918 -18.07 -32.15 12.29
CA SER A 918 -16.61 -32.00 12.16
C SER A 918 -16.26 -31.27 10.86
N TYR A 919 -15.29 -30.35 10.92
CA TYR A 919 -14.84 -29.54 9.79
C TYR A 919 -13.33 -29.67 9.58
N LEU A 920 -12.89 -29.52 8.33
CA LEU A 920 -11.48 -29.49 7.93
C LEU A 920 -10.72 -28.31 8.57
N GLY A 921 -11.39 -27.18 8.73
CA GLY A 921 -10.80 -26.04 9.44
C GLY A 921 -11.66 -24.78 9.48
N ARG A 922 -11.11 -23.75 10.14
CA ARG A 922 -11.67 -22.39 10.21
C ARG A 922 -10.57 -21.31 10.28
N PRO A 923 -10.81 -20.11 9.72
CA PRO A 923 -9.76 -19.11 9.52
C PRO A 923 -9.50 -18.30 10.79
N TRP A 924 -8.62 -18.80 11.67
CA TRP A 924 -8.23 -18.09 12.89
C TRP A 924 -7.68 -16.68 12.63
N LYS A 925 -7.03 -16.46 11.46
CA LYS A 925 -6.48 -15.17 11.04
C LYS A 925 -6.78 -14.85 9.57
N GLU A 926 -6.64 -13.57 9.20
CA GLU A 926 -7.11 -12.99 7.92
C GLU A 926 -6.58 -13.70 6.67
N TYR A 927 -5.35 -14.22 6.70
CA TYR A 927 -4.70 -14.87 5.55
C TYR A 927 -4.56 -16.38 5.73
N SER A 928 -5.43 -17.00 6.54
CA SER A 928 -5.41 -18.43 6.86
C SER A 928 -5.15 -19.29 5.63
N ARG A 929 -4.22 -20.24 5.72
CA ARG A 929 -3.79 -21.06 4.59
C ARG A 929 -3.65 -22.53 4.96
N THR A 930 -4.57 -23.34 4.46
CA THR A 930 -4.60 -24.79 4.71
C THR A 930 -4.91 -25.54 3.42
N VAL A 931 -4.21 -26.66 3.18
CA VAL A 931 -4.47 -27.55 2.05
C VAL A 931 -4.61 -28.98 2.52
N PHE A 932 -5.67 -29.65 2.07
CA PHE A 932 -5.84 -31.10 2.17
C PHE A 932 -5.63 -31.69 0.77
N MET A 933 -4.61 -32.53 0.60
CA MET A 933 -4.29 -33.11 -0.69
C MET A 933 -3.97 -34.60 -0.60
N GLN A 934 -4.51 -35.38 -1.53
CA GLN A 934 -4.42 -36.85 -1.58
C GLN A 934 -4.81 -37.51 -0.25
N THR A 935 -5.66 -36.84 0.52
CA THR A 935 -5.98 -37.25 1.90
C THR A 935 -7.34 -37.93 1.91
N TYR A 936 -7.45 -39.01 2.68
CA TYR A 936 -8.71 -39.70 2.90
C TYR A 936 -9.56 -38.93 3.91
N LEU A 937 -10.75 -38.51 3.51
CA LEU A 937 -11.73 -37.80 4.32
C LEU A 937 -12.92 -38.73 4.60
N ASP A 938 -13.01 -39.19 5.84
CA ASP A 938 -14.07 -40.10 6.30
C ASP A 938 -15.41 -39.36 6.52
N THR A 939 -16.46 -40.12 6.82
CA THR A 939 -17.88 -39.72 6.91
C THR A 939 -18.16 -38.57 7.89
N LEU A 940 -17.29 -38.34 8.88
CA LEU A 940 -17.44 -37.32 9.91
C LEU A 940 -17.40 -35.87 9.39
N ILE A 941 -16.75 -35.64 8.25
CA ILE A 941 -16.56 -34.28 7.72
C ILE A 941 -17.88 -33.77 7.14
N ASP A 942 -18.34 -32.63 7.64
CA ASP A 942 -19.54 -31.94 7.17
C ASP A 942 -19.38 -31.61 5.67
N PRO A 943 -20.43 -31.76 4.82
CA PRO A 943 -20.36 -31.45 3.39
C PRO A 943 -19.84 -30.04 3.07
N ALA A 944 -20.11 -29.06 3.94
CA ALA A 944 -19.58 -27.70 3.81
C ALA A 944 -18.04 -27.66 3.83
N GLY A 945 -17.41 -28.65 4.47
CA GLY A 945 -15.97 -28.82 4.60
C GLY A 945 -15.33 -27.88 5.60
N TRP A 946 -15.65 -26.58 5.52
CA TRP A 946 -15.00 -25.51 6.27
C TRP A 946 -16.02 -24.70 7.09
N LEU A 947 -15.59 -24.19 8.24
CA LEU A 947 -16.42 -23.44 9.16
C LEU A 947 -15.98 -21.95 9.20
N PRO A 948 -16.89 -20.97 9.11
CA PRO A 948 -16.53 -19.56 9.33
C PRO A 948 -15.94 -19.36 10.73
N TRP A 949 -15.01 -18.41 10.87
CA TRP A 949 -14.54 -17.97 12.18
C TRP A 949 -15.58 -17.06 12.86
N ASP A 950 -15.89 -15.94 12.20
CA ASP A 950 -16.88 -14.96 12.65
C ASP A 950 -17.44 -14.19 11.43
N GLY A 951 -18.73 -14.39 11.12
CA GLY A 951 -19.39 -13.80 9.96
C GLY A 951 -18.60 -14.00 8.65
N ASN A 952 -18.29 -12.88 7.98
CA ASN A 952 -17.54 -12.85 6.71
C ASN A 952 -16.03 -12.62 6.88
N PHE A 953 -15.49 -12.70 8.11
CA PHE A 953 -14.06 -12.51 8.35
C PHE A 953 -13.21 -13.52 7.55
N ALA A 954 -12.14 -13.02 6.92
CA ALA A 954 -11.14 -13.77 6.14
C ALA A 954 -11.64 -14.51 4.89
N LEU A 955 -12.96 -14.60 4.63
CA LEU A 955 -13.52 -15.44 3.56
C LEU A 955 -13.04 -15.03 2.14
N ASP A 956 -12.64 -13.76 1.97
CA ASP A 956 -12.10 -13.22 0.70
C ASP A 956 -10.58 -13.32 0.55
N THR A 957 -9.86 -13.54 1.65
CA THR A 957 -8.39 -13.41 1.74
C THR A 957 -7.68 -14.70 2.12
N LEU A 958 -8.38 -15.66 2.75
CA LEU A 958 -7.87 -16.99 3.06
C LEU A 958 -7.54 -17.80 1.79
N TYR A 959 -6.78 -18.87 1.96
CA TYR A 959 -6.53 -19.88 0.93
C TYR A 959 -6.83 -21.26 1.52
N TYR A 960 -8.00 -21.81 1.20
CA TYR A 960 -8.38 -23.18 1.55
C TYR A 960 -8.50 -24.02 0.29
N GLY A 961 -7.66 -25.05 0.22
CA GLY A 961 -7.49 -25.87 -0.97
C GLY A 961 -7.76 -27.35 -0.70
N GLU A 962 -8.45 -27.99 -1.65
CA GLU A 962 -8.61 -29.44 -1.70
C GLU A 962 -8.10 -29.97 -3.04
N TYR A 963 -7.24 -31.00 -3.01
CA TYR A 963 -6.65 -31.59 -4.22
C TYR A 963 -6.68 -33.12 -4.17
N LYS A 964 -7.45 -33.75 -5.07
CA LYS A 964 -7.50 -35.22 -5.24
C LYS A 964 -7.67 -35.99 -3.91
N ASN A 965 -8.51 -35.48 -3.01
CA ASN A 965 -8.85 -36.18 -1.77
C ASN A 965 -9.71 -37.42 -2.07
N LEU A 966 -9.68 -38.40 -1.18
CA LEU A 966 -10.36 -39.69 -1.31
C LEU A 966 -11.33 -39.89 -0.14
N GLY A 967 -12.21 -40.89 -0.25
CA GLY A 967 -13.14 -41.24 0.82
C GLY A 967 -14.52 -40.58 0.72
N PRO A 968 -15.47 -40.97 1.57
CA PRO A 968 -16.88 -40.62 1.44
C PRO A 968 -17.18 -39.12 1.55
N ARG A 969 -16.29 -38.33 2.18
CA ARG A 969 -16.45 -36.87 2.29
C ARG A 969 -15.45 -36.07 1.44
N SER A 970 -14.83 -36.71 0.44
CA SER A 970 -13.94 -35.99 -0.49
C SER A 970 -14.68 -35.18 -1.56
N SER A 971 -15.97 -35.46 -1.80
CA SER A 971 -16.77 -34.68 -2.76
C SER A 971 -16.82 -33.21 -2.35
N THR A 972 -16.56 -32.33 -3.32
CA THR A 972 -16.52 -30.88 -3.12
C THR A 972 -17.80 -30.16 -3.55
N THR A 973 -18.81 -30.87 -4.05
CA THR A 973 -20.05 -30.27 -4.58
C THR A 973 -20.87 -29.51 -3.53
N GLY A 974 -20.80 -29.93 -2.26
CA GLY A 974 -21.51 -29.31 -1.13
C GLY A 974 -20.67 -28.30 -0.33
N ARG A 975 -19.48 -27.94 -0.82
CA ARG A 975 -18.55 -27.07 -0.10
C ARG A 975 -19.01 -25.62 -0.06
N VAL A 976 -18.49 -24.87 0.90
CA VAL A 976 -18.71 -23.43 1.03
C VAL A 976 -18.34 -22.65 -0.24
N ALA A 977 -19.11 -21.61 -0.56
CA ALA A 977 -18.90 -20.76 -1.74
C ALA A 977 -18.03 -19.51 -1.44
N TRP A 978 -16.98 -19.66 -0.62
CA TRP A 978 -16.10 -18.54 -0.27
C TRP A 978 -15.10 -18.25 -1.37
N LYS A 979 -14.77 -16.98 -1.61
CA LYS A 979 -13.75 -16.59 -2.61
C LYS A 979 -12.36 -17.16 -2.29
N GLY A 980 -12.03 -17.32 -1.01
CA GLY A 980 -10.78 -17.93 -0.55
C GLY A 980 -10.75 -19.46 -0.63
N TYR A 981 -11.91 -20.11 -0.79
CA TYR A 981 -12.00 -21.56 -1.01
C TYR A 981 -11.79 -21.89 -2.49
N ARG A 982 -11.09 -22.98 -2.78
CA ARG A 982 -10.96 -23.49 -4.14
C ARG A 982 -10.73 -25.00 -4.18
N VAL A 983 -11.37 -25.64 -5.13
CA VAL A 983 -10.98 -26.99 -5.59
C VAL A 983 -9.76 -26.81 -6.48
N ILE A 984 -8.61 -27.33 -6.05
CA ILE A 984 -7.38 -27.19 -6.82
C ILE A 984 -7.45 -28.19 -7.98
N GLN A 985 -7.38 -27.69 -9.21
CA GLN A 985 -7.41 -28.52 -10.42
C GLN A 985 -6.01 -28.78 -10.98
N SER A 986 -5.09 -27.83 -10.81
CA SER A 986 -3.73 -27.91 -11.33
C SER A 986 -2.79 -28.64 -10.37
N SER A 987 -2.07 -29.65 -10.86
CA SER A 987 -0.95 -30.26 -10.13
C SER A 987 0.15 -29.24 -9.83
N THR A 988 0.36 -28.25 -10.69
CA THR A 988 1.34 -27.17 -10.45
C THR A 988 0.99 -26.34 -9.22
N GLU A 989 -0.28 -25.98 -9.03
CA GLU A 989 -0.75 -25.26 -7.83
C GLU A 989 -0.62 -26.15 -6.58
N ALA A 990 -1.10 -27.41 -6.65
CA ALA A 990 -1.00 -28.35 -5.53
C ALA A 990 0.46 -28.65 -5.12
N SER A 991 1.37 -28.72 -6.10
CA SER A 991 2.79 -29.00 -5.87
C SER A 991 3.47 -27.96 -4.97
N GLN A 992 2.93 -26.74 -4.85
CA GLN A 992 3.48 -25.70 -3.97
C GLN A 992 3.35 -26.07 -2.48
N PHE A 993 2.47 -27.01 -2.15
CA PHE A 993 2.18 -27.46 -0.77
C PHE A 993 2.84 -28.81 -0.42
N THR A 994 3.68 -29.36 -1.29
CA THR A 994 4.40 -30.63 -1.04
C THR A 994 5.64 -30.41 -0.16
N VAL A 995 6.19 -31.50 0.36
CA VAL A 995 7.39 -31.49 1.19
C VAL A 995 8.56 -30.73 0.53
N ALA A 996 8.78 -30.95 -0.78
CA ALA A 996 9.88 -30.31 -1.49
C ALA A 996 9.74 -28.79 -1.58
N ASN A 997 8.55 -28.28 -1.92
CA ASN A 997 8.36 -26.86 -2.21
C ASN A 997 7.94 -26.05 -0.98
N PHE A 998 7.14 -26.64 -0.09
CA PHE A 998 6.53 -25.92 1.01
C PHE A 998 7.45 -25.77 2.22
N ILE A 999 8.35 -26.73 2.45
CA ILE A 999 9.28 -26.75 3.58
C ILE A 999 10.74 -27.00 3.16
N ALA A 1000 11.04 -26.88 1.86
CA ALA A 1000 12.36 -27.18 1.30
C ALA A 1000 12.87 -28.58 1.66
N GLY A 1001 11.99 -29.58 1.84
CA GLY A 1001 12.31 -30.83 2.53
C GLY A 1001 13.49 -31.62 1.96
N ARG A 1002 13.77 -31.50 0.65
CA ARG A 1002 14.92 -32.14 0.01
C ARG A 1002 16.28 -31.69 0.57
N SER A 1003 16.36 -30.47 1.12
CA SER A 1003 17.63 -29.94 1.61
C SER A 1003 18.02 -30.46 2.99
N TRP A 1004 17.10 -31.04 3.77
CA TRP A 1004 17.35 -31.36 5.18
C TRP A 1004 16.74 -32.69 5.67
N LEU A 1005 15.60 -33.14 5.12
CA LEU A 1005 14.98 -34.40 5.55
C LEU A 1005 15.83 -35.65 5.27
N PRO A 1006 16.60 -35.76 4.15
CA PRO A 1006 17.46 -36.93 3.94
C PRO A 1006 18.44 -37.19 5.09
N ALA A 1007 18.95 -36.13 5.74
CA ALA A 1007 19.86 -36.23 6.87
C ALA A 1007 19.20 -36.74 8.16
N THR A 1008 17.87 -36.80 8.21
CA THR A 1008 17.12 -37.28 9.39
C THR A 1008 16.86 -38.78 9.33
N GLY A 1009 16.97 -39.41 8.16
CA GLY A 1009 16.63 -40.82 7.93
C GLY A 1009 15.14 -41.14 7.96
N VAL A 1010 14.29 -40.14 8.19
CA VAL A 1010 12.84 -40.31 8.17
C VAL A 1010 12.36 -40.39 6.72
N PRO A 1011 11.55 -41.39 6.35
CA PRO A 1011 11.02 -41.51 5.00
C PRO A 1011 10.07 -40.35 4.68
N PHE A 1012 10.18 -39.81 3.47
CA PHE A 1012 9.29 -38.76 3.00
C PHE A 1012 9.06 -38.85 1.48
N THR A 1013 7.87 -38.47 1.05
CA THR A 1013 7.56 -38.25 -0.37
C THR A 1013 7.73 -36.76 -0.67
N ALA A 1014 8.63 -36.43 -1.59
CA ALA A 1014 8.99 -35.05 -1.85
C ALA A 1014 7.90 -34.26 -2.63
N GLY A 1015 7.21 -34.92 -3.58
CA GLY A 1015 6.23 -34.32 -4.50
C GLY A 1015 4.81 -34.84 -4.31
N LEU A 1016 3.95 -34.64 -5.32
CA LEU A 1016 2.59 -35.20 -5.40
C LEU A 1016 2.62 -36.68 -5.79
#